data_AF-A0A1E8RYP5-F1
#
_entry.id   AF-A0A1E8RYP5-F1
#
_cell.length_a   1.000
_cell.length_b   1.000
_cell.length_c   1.000
_cell.angle_alpha   90.00
_cell.angle_beta   90.00
_cell.angle_gamma   90.00
#
_symmetry.space_group_name_H-M   'P 1'
#
loop_
_entity.id
_entity.type
_entity.pdbx_description
1 polymer ?
#
loop_
_entity_poly.entity_id
_entity_poly.type
_entity_poly.pdbx_seq_one_letter_code
_entity_poly.pdbx_strand_id
1 'polypeptide(L)'
;MAEQNLTPPVPKKVEHRREHHGDVFIDHYEWLRDKESEEVLNYLKAEAEYTEAVTADQQPLRESIFNEIKGRTLLSDLTVPNRIGDWWYYSRMVPGGQYPVFYRYPALHEGDEVVRYTPPTVTPGEVLEGEVVILDCNEYAKNMEFFSLGSFQPARNGKLLSISVDEKGDERYEQRFLNMETGAFLEDTIPNIAAGSFFINHAEQLIYLVPDESWRPWRVYVHDVGQGTEDHLIYEEPDNTMWLGAAMSSDRSSVVITSSNSEYTEVRLIPTREPKGEPTLLIPKSAGIEYYAEPLNIAGEQHLLIQHDYNALNSELVLADMPREGESLEEYAQRWVPVIRHSEHVRLEGFTFTATHLVVTARADTTTRIFLAPREQLPIQWRRRRPAGVTFMEPAGFDEELYTASVLRAENYSPVLRIAYTSYLTPRRVYDYFPMSQTLLLRRETPVLGGYNRENYRAYRDWAPAEDGTLIPISVIHRADLDMSKPHPVLQYGYGSYESSMDPMFSIPMLSILDRGVIYVLAHIRGGGEMGRSWYQNGKKLAKKNTFTDFVDVTSYIAAKPWADEARIGCYGGSAGGLLMGAVLNLAPEKYAACLAAVPFVDALTTILDPELPLSAMEWEEWGNPIEDPEVYAYMKSYTPYENIRPVRYPAIAAVTSLHDTRVLYVEPAKWVAALREQIDPSSPVPLLKIDMSGGHGGGSGRYTRWREIAWDYAFLLSNLGVTE
;
A
#
# COMPACT_ATOMS: atom_id res chain seq x y z
N MET A 1 32.61 29.12 -11.14
CA MET A 1 31.78 29.32 -12.36
C MET A 1 30.75 30.38 -12.02
N ALA A 2 30.45 31.30 -12.93
CA ALA A 2 29.46 32.35 -12.64
C ALA A 2 28.14 31.68 -12.25
N GLU A 3 27.61 32.01 -11.07
CA GLU A 3 26.24 31.64 -10.67
C GLU A 3 25.31 32.13 -11.79
N GLN A 4 24.80 31.21 -12.60
CA GLN A 4 23.64 31.53 -13.41
C GLN A 4 22.53 31.85 -12.42
N ASN A 5 22.06 33.10 -12.40
CA ASN A 5 20.85 33.48 -11.67
C ASN A 5 19.66 32.76 -12.33
N LEU A 6 19.48 31.48 -11.99
CA LEU A 6 18.33 30.68 -12.40
C LEU A 6 17.10 31.27 -11.70
N THR A 7 16.13 31.68 -12.50
CA THR A 7 14.86 32.23 -12.00
C THR A 7 13.80 31.15 -12.06
N PRO A 8 13.01 30.94 -10.99
CA PRO A 8 11.93 29.96 -11.01
C PRO A 8 10.87 30.36 -12.04
N PRO A 9 10.19 29.40 -12.69
CA PRO A 9 9.03 29.67 -13.52
C PRO A 9 7.96 30.40 -12.70
N VAL A 10 7.38 31.45 -13.28
CA VAL A 10 6.32 32.24 -12.65
C VAL A 10 5.03 31.98 -13.41
N PRO A 11 4.06 31.25 -12.84
CA PRO A 11 2.78 31.05 -13.49
C PRO A 11 1.96 32.34 -13.50
N LYS A 12 1.14 32.52 -14.53
CA LYS A 12 0.14 33.59 -14.54
C LYS A 12 -0.89 33.35 -13.43
N LYS A 13 -1.55 34.43 -13.02
CA LYS A 13 -2.70 34.38 -12.12
C LYS A 13 -3.98 34.58 -12.90
N VAL A 14 -4.91 33.65 -12.75
CA VAL A 14 -6.26 33.72 -13.33
C VAL A 14 -7.23 33.51 -12.19
N GLU A 15 -8.08 34.50 -11.92
CA GLU A 15 -9.08 34.36 -10.86
C GLU A 15 -10.09 33.26 -11.20
N HIS A 16 -10.07 32.20 -10.41
CA HIS A 16 -11.12 31.20 -10.36
C HIS A 16 -11.81 31.26 -9.01
N ARG A 17 -13.14 31.34 -9.00
CA ARG A 17 -13.92 31.52 -7.77
C ARG A 17 -14.57 30.22 -7.35
N ARG A 18 -14.16 29.67 -6.21
CA ARG A 18 -14.83 28.56 -5.51
C ARG A 18 -15.72 29.15 -4.41
N GLU A 19 -16.99 28.76 -4.35
CA GLU A 19 -17.93 29.19 -3.30
C GLU A 19 -18.71 28.01 -2.73
N HIS A 20 -18.62 27.79 -1.42
CA HIS A 20 -19.39 26.77 -0.70
C HIS A 20 -19.75 27.30 0.69
N HIS A 21 -20.95 26.98 1.19
CA HIS A 21 -21.44 27.41 2.51
C HIS A 21 -21.32 28.93 2.77
N GLY A 22 -21.35 29.75 1.72
CA GLY A 22 -21.17 31.21 1.78
C GLY A 22 -19.72 31.69 1.94
N ASP A 23 -18.75 30.78 1.99
CA ASP A 23 -17.32 31.08 1.95
C ASP A 23 -16.82 31.14 0.50
N VAL A 24 -16.04 32.18 0.19
CA VAL A 24 -15.48 32.40 -1.15
C VAL A 24 -13.97 32.27 -1.08
N PHE A 25 -13.43 31.36 -1.88
CA PHE A 25 -11.99 31.19 -2.11
C PHE A 25 -11.66 31.58 -3.56
N ILE A 26 -10.66 32.44 -3.74
CA ILE A 26 -10.15 32.84 -5.05
C ILE A 26 -8.87 32.06 -5.32
N ASP A 27 -8.97 31.10 -6.22
CA ASP A 27 -7.86 30.27 -6.65
C ASP A 27 -7.23 30.88 -7.91
N HIS A 28 -6.00 31.38 -7.79
CA HIS A 28 -5.30 31.98 -8.92
C HIS A 28 -4.65 30.96 -9.88
N TYR A 29 -4.58 29.68 -9.48
CA TYR A 29 -3.79 28.67 -10.16
C TYR A 29 -4.61 27.45 -10.62
N GLU A 30 -5.94 27.51 -10.49
CA GLU A 30 -6.84 26.44 -10.93
C GLU A 30 -6.75 26.14 -12.44
N TRP A 31 -6.33 27.12 -13.25
CA TRP A 31 -6.06 26.93 -14.68
C TRP A 31 -4.99 25.86 -14.98
N LEU A 32 -4.14 25.51 -14.00
CA LEU A 32 -3.15 24.44 -14.11
C LEU A 32 -3.78 23.03 -14.21
N ARG A 33 -5.07 22.86 -13.93
CA ARG A 33 -5.77 21.56 -14.01
C ARG A 33 -5.94 21.05 -15.44
N ASP A 34 -5.93 21.95 -16.43
CA ASP A 34 -6.11 21.58 -17.83
C ASP A 34 -4.86 20.89 -18.39
N LYS A 35 -4.78 19.57 -18.19
CA LYS A 35 -3.64 18.72 -18.58
C LYS A 35 -3.38 18.66 -20.08
N GLU A 36 -4.38 19.02 -20.90
CA GLU A 36 -4.29 19.04 -22.36
C GLU A 36 -3.79 20.40 -22.89
N SER A 37 -3.73 21.42 -22.02
CA SER A 37 -3.26 22.75 -22.39
C SER A 37 -1.75 22.78 -22.63
N GLU A 38 -1.36 23.23 -23.82
CA GLU A 38 0.05 23.44 -24.17
C GLU A 38 0.74 24.43 -23.21
N GLU A 39 0.00 25.42 -22.69
CA GLU A 39 0.52 26.38 -21.71
C GLU A 39 0.85 25.72 -20.37
N VAL A 40 -0.02 24.81 -19.89
CA VAL A 40 0.22 24.03 -18.68
C VAL A 40 1.41 23.10 -18.87
N LEU A 41 1.46 22.36 -19.97
CA LEU A 41 2.56 21.44 -20.28
C LEU A 41 3.91 22.18 -20.38
N ASN A 42 3.93 23.37 -20.97
CA ASN A 42 5.14 24.19 -21.04
C ASN A 42 5.58 24.72 -19.68
N TYR A 43 4.63 25.12 -18.81
CA TYR A 43 4.93 25.52 -17.44
C TYR A 43 5.54 24.35 -16.64
N LEU A 44 4.93 23.16 -16.70
CA LEU A 44 5.42 21.98 -15.99
C LEU A 44 6.81 21.53 -16.48
N LYS A 45 7.08 21.59 -17.79
CA LYS A 45 8.42 21.33 -18.34
C LYS A 45 9.44 22.35 -17.83
N ALA A 46 9.08 23.63 -17.78
CA ALA A 46 9.95 24.66 -17.22
C ALA A 46 10.24 24.45 -15.73
N GLU A 47 9.27 23.95 -14.95
CA GLU A 47 9.48 23.58 -13.54
C GLU A 47 10.45 22.39 -13.40
N ALA A 48 10.31 21.37 -14.25
CA ALA A 48 11.23 20.24 -14.28
C ALA A 48 12.66 20.68 -14.64
N GLU A 49 12.83 21.51 -15.67
CA GLU A 49 14.11 22.07 -16.09
C GLU A 49 14.74 22.95 -15.00
N TYR A 50 13.94 23.81 -14.36
CA TYR A 50 14.40 24.65 -13.26
C TYR A 50 14.89 23.81 -12.08
N THR A 51 14.09 22.83 -11.65
CA THR A 51 14.42 21.95 -10.53
C THR A 51 15.71 21.18 -10.81
N GLU A 52 15.90 20.64 -12.02
CA GLU A 52 17.13 19.96 -12.39
C GLU A 52 18.34 20.90 -12.37
N ALA A 53 18.18 22.12 -12.89
CA ALA A 53 19.27 23.10 -12.95
C ALA A 53 19.72 23.57 -11.55
N VAL A 54 18.79 23.87 -10.63
CA VAL A 54 19.12 24.36 -9.28
C VAL A 54 19.61 23.28 -8.32
N THR A 55 19.46 22.01 -8.69
CA THR A 55 19.92 20.86 -7.90
C THR A 55 21.03 20.07 -8.60
N ALA A 56 21.60 20.61 -9.68
CA ALA A 56 22.64 19.96 -10.47
C ALA A 56 23.92 19.66 -9.67
N ASP A 57 24.21 20.45 -8.64
CA ASP A 57 25.32 20.24 -7.71
C ASP A 57 25.14 18.99 -6.84
N GLN A 58 23.92 18.48 -6.69
CA GLN A 58 23.60 17.25 -5.96
C GLN A 58 23.85 15.98 -6.80
N GLN A 59 24.12 16.11 -8.10
CA GLN A 59 24.30 14.97 -9.01
C GLN A 59 25.36 13.96 -8.54
N PRO A 60 26.53 14.34 -8.00
CA PRO A 60 27.49 13.38 -7.46
C PRO A 60 26.93 12.54 -6.31
N LEU A 61 26.16 13.15 -5.41
CA LEU A 61 25.51 12.45 -4.30
C LEU A 61 24.42 11.50 -4.81
N ARG A 62 23.61 11.92 -5.80
CA ARG A 62 22.62 11.06 -6.46
C ARG A 62 23.26 9.84 -7.09
N GLU A 63 24.37 10.02 -7.80
CA GLU A 63 25.10 8.93 -8.42
C GLU A 63 25.71 7.99 -7.39
N SER A 64 26.24 8.53 -6.27
CA SER A 64 26.74 7.73 -5.16
C SER A 64 25.63 6.85 -4.57
N ILE A 65 24.50 7.45 -4.17
CA ILE A 65 23.35 6.73 -3.59
C ILE A 65 22.79 5.70 -4.57
N PHE A 66 22.63 6.05 -5.84
CA PHE A 66 22.18 5.11 -6.87
C PHE A 66 23.12 3.92 -6.99
N ASN A 67 24.44 4.16 -7.03
CA ASN A 67 25.43 3.09 -7.16
C ASN A 67 25.52 2.25 -5.88
N GLU A 68 25.31 2.83 -4.69
CA GLU A 68 25.21 2.11 -3.43
C GLU A 68 23.99 1.17 -3.42
N ILE A 69 22.80 1.68 -3.77
CA ILE A 69 21.57 0.87 -3.87
C ILE A 69 21.78 -0.29 -4.86
N LYS A 70 22.28 0.04 -6.05
CA LYS A 70 22.58 -0.94 -7.11
C LYS A 70 23.62 -1.96 -6.64
N GLY A 71 24.68 -1.51 -5.98
CA GLY A 71 25.79 -2.33 -5.50
C GLY A 71 25.42 -3.25 -4.33
N ARG A 72 24.40 -2.87 -3.55
CA ARG A 72 23.81 -3.69 -2.47
C ARG A 72 22.71 -4.64 -2.96
N THR A 73 22.19 -4.44 -4.18
CA THR A 73 21.08 -5.25 -4.71
C THR A 73 21.57 -6.34 -5.66
N LEU A 74 21.12 -7.59 -5.43
CA LEU A 74 21.33 -8.65 -6.40
C LEU A 74 20.46 -8.43 -7.65
N LEU A 75 21.09 -8.13 -8.78
CA LEU A 75 20.38 -7.81 -10.03
C LEU A 75 19.64 -9.00 -10.66
N SER A 76 20.04 -10.22 -10.32
CA SER A 76 19.42 -11.48 -10.76
C SER A 76 18.41 -12.00 -9.72
N ASP A 77 17.55 -11.11 -9.20
CA ASP A 77 16.65 -11.49 -8.12
C ASP A 77 15.55 -12.47 -8.57
N LEU A 78 15.08 -13.35 -7.66
CA LEU A 78 14.13 -14.43 -7.98
C LEU A 78 13.07 -14.59 -6.92
N THR A 79 11.82 -14.85 -7.27
CA THR A 79 10.79 -15.21 -6.28
C THR A 79 10.96 -16.65 -5.80
N VAL A 80 10.54 -16.96 -4.57
CA VAL A 80 10.41 -18.36 -4.14
C VAL A 80 9.26 -19.02 -4.91
N PRO A 81 9.47 -20.18 -5.58
CA PRO A 81 8.43 -20.80 -6.40
C PRO A 81 7.16 -21.16 -5.63
N ASN A 82 6.00 -20.78 -6.16
CA ASN A 82 4.67 -21.01 -5.61
C ASN A 82 3.98 -22.16 -6.34
N ARG A 83 3.44 -23.14 -5.61
CA ARG A 83 2.73 -24.26 -6.24
C ARG A 83 1.29 -23.91 -6.57
N ILE A 84 0.89 -24.12 -7.81
CA ILE A 84 -0.51 -24.04 -8.27
C ILE A 84 -0.77 -25.29 -9.12
N GLY A 85 -1.62 -26.17 -8.59
CA GLY A 85 -1.85 -27.48 -9.22
C GLY A 85 -0.57 -28.30 -9.36
N ASP A 86 -0.29 -28.71 -10.59
CA ASP A 86 0.83 -29.59 -10.95
C ASP A 86 2.11 -28.82 -11.33
N TRP A 87 2.14 -27.50 -11.08
CA TRP A 87 3.24 -26.63 -11.45
C TRP A 87 3.67 -25.73 -10.30
N TRP A 88 4.97 -25.46 -10.25
CA TRP A 88 5.59 -24.36 -9.52
C TRP A 88 5.71 -23.15 -10.43
N TYR A 89 5.30 -21.97 -9.97
CA TYR A 89 5.41 -20.71 -10.69
C TYR A 89 6.35 -19.77 -9.95
N TYR A 90 7.25 -19.10 -10.69
CA TYR A 90 8.19 -18.12 -10.14
C TYR A 90 8.57 -17.12 -11.22
N SER A 91 9.20 -16.02 -10.81
CA SER A 91 9.83 -15.08 -11.73
C SER A 91 11.29 -14.84 -11.39
N ARG A 92 12.03 -14.38 -12.40
CA ARG A 92 13.41 -13.89 -12.28
C ARG A 92 13.53 -12.50 -12.88
N MET A 93 14.32 -11.65 -12.25
CA MET A 93 14.88 -10.48 -12.89
C MET A 93 16.16 -10.89 -13.63
N VAL A 94 16.33 -10.43 -14.86
CA VAL A 94 17.57 -10.63 -15.62
C VAL A 94 18.45 -9.38 -15.53
N PRO A 95 19.78 -9.49 -15.48
CA PRO A 95 20.67 -8.33 -15.52
C PRO A 95 20.39 -7.45 -16.74
N GLY A 96 20.26 -6.14 -16.55
CA GLY A 96 19.92 -5.19 -17.61
C GLY A 96 18.41 -5.12 -17.95
N GLY A 97 17.61 -6.12 -17.55
CA GLY A 97 16.15 -6.09 -17.70
C GLY A 97 15.47 -5.14 -16.72
N GLN A 98 14.35 -4.56 -17.17
CA GLN A 98 13.47 -3.68 -16.39
C GLN A 98 12.34 -4.46 -15.70
N TYR A 99 11.95 -5.59 -16.28
CA TYR A 99 10.76 -6.36 -15.91
C TYR A 99 11.09 -7.83 -15.61
N PRO A 100 10.22 -8.54 -14.84
CA PRO A 100 10.40 -9.95 -14.56
C PRO A 100 10.17 -10.84 -15.79
N VAL A 101 10.84 -12.00 -15.81
CA VAL A 101 10.50 -13.13 -16.67
C VAL A 101 9.83 -14.19 -15.81
N PHE A 102 8.64 -14.64 -16.21
CA PHE A 102 7.85 -15.64 -15.49
C PHE A 102 8.11 -17.04 -16.04
N TYR A 103 8.26 -17.99 -15.13
CA TYR A 103 8.58 -19.39 -15.40
C TYR A 103 7.61 -20.31 -14.68
N ARG A 104 7.48 -21.53 -15.20
CA ARG A 104 6.94 -22.67 -14.46
C ARG A 104 7.87 -23.88 -14.49
N TYR A 105 7.70 -24.74 -13.49
CA TYR A 105 8.43 -25.99 -13.33
C TYR A 105 7.49 -27.09 -12.83
N PRO A 106 7.55 -28.34 -13.33
CA PRO A 106 6.63 -29.40 -12.91
C PRO A 106 6.76 -29.71 -11.41
N ALA A 107 5.63 -29.88 -10.73
CA ALA A 107 5.61 -30.26 -9.32
C ALA A 107 5.80 -31.76 -9.13
N LEU A 108 6.38 -32.16 -8.00
CA LEU A 108 6.50 -33.56 -7.63
C LEU A 108 5.16 -34.10 -7.10
N HIS A 109 4.88 -35.36 -7.43
CA HIS A 109 3.70 -36.10 -6.97
C HIS A 109 4.04 -37.25 -6.00
N GLU A 110 5.31 -37.68 -5.97
CA GLU A 110 5.81 -38.74 -5.11
C GLU A 110 6.58 -38.18 -3.91
N GLY A 111 6.75 -39.00 -2.87
CA GLY A 111 7.40 -38.62 -1.61
C GLY A 111 6.42 -38.21 -0.51
N ASP A 112 6.95 -37.91 0.67
CA ASP A 112 6.15 -37.39 1.79
C ASP A 112 5.64 -35.96 1.51
N GLU A 113 4.81 -35.44 2.42
CA GLU A 113 4.22 -34.10 2.26
C GLU A 113 5.27 -32.99 2.14
N VAL A 114 6.34 -33.03 2.93
CA VAL A 114 7.40 -32.01 2.90
C VAL A 114 8.14 -32.06 1.57
N VAL A 115 8.44 -33.25 1.07
CA VAL A 115 9.08 -33.45 -0.25
C VAL A 115 8.20 -32.91 -1.37
N ARG A 116 6.92 -33.29 -1.40
CA ARG A 116 5.99 -32.86 -2.47
C ARG A 116 5.77 -31.34 -2.49
N TYR A 117 5.84 -30.68 -1.34
CA TYR A 117 5.67 -29.23 -1.21
C TYR A 117 6.99 -28.46 -1.04
N THR A 118 8.14 -29.10 -1.27
CA THR A 118 9.40 -28.39 -1.36
C THR A 118 9.55 -27.80 -2.77
N PRO A 119 9.70 -26.47 -2.90
CA PRO A 119 9.90 -25.84 -4.21
C PRO A 119 11.25 -26.25 -4.80
N PRO A 120 11.42 -26.23 -6.14
CA PRO A 120 12.72 -26.43 -6.76
C PRO A 120 13.70 -25.34 -6.30
N THR A 121 14.96 -25.71 -6.10
CA THR A 121 16.03 -24.75 -5.80
C THR A 121 16.34 -23.96 -7.06
N VAL A 122 16.05 -22.66 -7.05
CA VAL A 122 16.38 -21.76 -8.17
C VAL A 122 17.65 -20.98 -7.81
N THR A 123 18.74 -21.22 -8.53
CA THR A 123 19.97 -20.43 -8.39
C THR A 123 19.93 -19.24 -9.35
N PRO A 124 20.26 -18.01 -8.90
CA PRO A 124 20.39 -16.86 -9.79
C PRO A 124 21.39 -17.14 -10.93
N GLY A 125 20.96 -16.93 -12.18
CA GLY A 125 21.80 -17.12 -13.37
C GLY A 125 21.88 -18.56 -13.91
N GLU A 126 21.27 -19.53 -13.24
CA GLU A 126 21.19 -20.92 -13.71
C GLU A 126 19.79 -21.23 -14.28
N VAL A 127 19.77 -21.98 -15.38
CA VAL A 127 18.54 -22.53 -16.00
C VAL A 127 18.25 -23.86 -15.33
N LEU A 128 17.05 -24.05 -14.79
CA LEU A 128 16.64 -25.35 -14.26
C LEU A 128 16.25 -26.29 -15.39
N GLU A 129 16.79 -27.51 -15.39
CA GLU A 129 16.45 -28.53 -16.37
C GLU A 129 14.96 -28.89 -16.26
N GLY A 130 14.19 -28.56 -17.31
CA GLY A 130 12.73 -28.76 -17.35
C GLY A 130 11.91 -27.51 -17.01
N GLU A 131 12.53 -26.36 -16.77
CA GLU A 131 11.78 -25.10 -16.65
C GLU A 131 11.21 -24.61 -17.98
N VAL A 132 10.08 -23.92 -17.92
CA VAL A 132 9.38 -23.37 -19.07
C VAL A 132 9.15 -21.88 -18.86
N VAL A 133 9.60 -21.05 -19.80
CA VAL A 133 9.25 -19.62 -19.84
C VAL A 133 7.77 -19.48 -20.20
N ILE A 134 7.03 -18.71 -19.41
CA ILE A 134 5.60 -18.44 -19.62
C ILE A 134 5.42 -17.06 -20.25
N LEU A 135 6.07 -16.05 -19.67
CA LEU A 135 5.95 -14.66 -20.12
C LEU A 135 7.26 -13.93 -19.83
N ASP A 136 7.95 -13.47 -20.87
CA ASP A 136 9.03 -12.51 -20.74
C ASP A 136 8.47 -11.10 -20.89
N CYS A 137 8.34 -10.38 -19.77
CA CYS A 137 7.81 -9.03 -19.79
C CYS A 137 8.76 -8.02 -20.45
N ASN A 138 10.06 -8.30 -20.55
CA ASN A 138 10.99 -7.42 -21.25
C ASN A 138 10.76 -7.50 -22.76
N GLU A 139 10.61 -8.71 -23.29
CA GLU A 139 10.27 -8.90 -24.71
C GLU A 139 8.87 -8.40 -25.05
N TYR A 140 7.92 -8.59 -24.13
CA TYR A 140 6.55 -8.10 -24.28
C TYR A 140 6.51 -6.56 -24.34
N ALA A 141 7.24 -5.89 -23.44
CA ALA A 141 7.20 -4.44 -23.28
C ALA A 141 8.23 -3.67 -24.13
N LYS A 142 9.03 -4.32 -24.98
CA LYS A 142 10.21 -3.71 -25.62
C LYS A 142 9.95 -2.46 -26.47
N ASN A 143 8.71 -2.29 -26.95
CA ASN A 143 8.29 -1.15 -27.77
C ASN A 143 7.23 -0.29 -27.08
N MET A 144 7.06 -0.46 -25.77
CA MET A 144 6.08 0.28 -24.96
C MET A 144 6.80 1.37 -24.17
N GLU A 145 6.22 2.57 -24.13
CA GLU A 145 6.74 3.68 -23.31
C GLU A 145 6.48 3.42 -21.82
N PHE A 146 5.34 2.80 -21.50
CA PHE A 146 4.96 2.34 -20.17
C PHE A 146 4.47 0.90 -20.23
N PHE A 147 4.78 0.10 -19.21
CA PHE A 147 4.25 -1.24 -19.06
C PHE A 147 4.05 -1.58 -17.59
N SER A 148 2.82 -1.96 -17.26
CA SER A 148 2.45 -2.53 -15.96
C SER A 148 1.65 -3.80 -16.16
N LEU A 149 2.06 -4.86 -15.45
CA LEU A 149 1.34 -6.11 -15.38
C LEU A 149 0.44 -6.09 -14.14
N GLY A 150 -0.88 -6.10 -14.34
CA GLY A 150 -1.88 -6.16 -13.28
C GLY A 150 -2.02 -7.58 -12.73
N SER A 151 -3.01 -8.32 -13.21
CA SER A 151 -3.21 -9.71 -12.84
C SER A 151 -2.20 -10.62 -13.54
N PHE A 152 -1.72 -11.62 -12.82
CA PHE A 152 -1.00 -12.78 -13.36
C PHE A 152 -1.61 -14.02 -12.70
N GLN A 153 -2.49 -14.70 -13.42
CA GLN A 153 -3.28 -15.77 -12.84
C GLN A 153 -3.28 -17.05 -13.68
N PRO A 154 -2.40 -18.01 -13.36
CA PRO A 154 -2.44 -19.31 -14.03
C PRO A 154 -3.65 -20.13 -13.56
N ALA A 155 -4.33 -20.76 -14.50
CA ALA A 155 -5.36 -21.75 -14.24
C ALA A 155 -4.76 -22.97 -13.51
N ARG A 156 -5.52 -23.57 -12.58
CA ARG A 156 -5.05 -24.74 -11.80
C ARG A 156 -4.77 -25.98 -12.66
N ASN A 157 -5.41 -26.08 -13.82
CA ASN A 157 -5.14 -27.15 -14.79
C ASN A 157 -3.82 -26.94 -15.56
N GLY A 158 -3.14 -25.80 -15.37
CA GLY A 158 -1.87 -25.48 -16.02
C GLY A 158 -1.97 -25.15 -17.51
N LYS A 159 -3.17 -24.94 -18.06
CA LYS A 159 -3.37 -24.77 -19.52
C LYS A 159 -3.50 -23.31 -19.96
N LEU A 160 -4.17 -22.49 -19.16
CA LEU A 160 -4.40 -21.07 -19.47
C LEU A 160 -3.76 -20.17 -18.41
N LEU A 161 -3.23 -19.05 -18.84
CA LEU A 161 -2.80 -17.94 -17.99
C LEU A 161 -3.65 -16.71 -18.35
N SER A 162 -4.29 -16.12 -17.36
CA SER A 162 -4.91 -14.80 -17.46
C SER A 162 -3.88 -13.75 -17.05
N ILE A 163 -3.72 -12.70 -17.87
CA ILE A 163 -2.95 -11.51 -17.53
C ILE A 163 -3.75 -10.23 -17.80
N SER A 164 -3.51 -9.16 -17.05
CA SER A 164 -4.02 -7.84 -17.41
C SER A 164 -2.88 -6.86 -17.58
N VAL A 165 -2.94 -6.00 -18.60
CA VAL A 165 -1.83 -5.11 -18.99
C VAL A 165 -2.31 -3.67 -19.08
N ASP A 166 -1.54 -2.76 -18.47
CA ASP A 166 -1.66 -1.31 -18.62
C ASP A 166 -0.42 -0.79 -19.37
N GLU A 167 -0.65 -0.12 -20.50
CA GLU A 167 0.37 0.41 -21.40
C GLU A 167 0.53 1.95 -21.27
N LYS A 168 -0.20 2.60 -20.37
CA LYS A 168 -0.27 4.07 -20.23
C LYS A 168 0.02 4.59 -18.83
N GLY A 169 -0.14 3.77 -17.80
CA GLY A 169 0.02 4.16 -16.39
C GLY A 169 -1.22 4.80 -15.78
N ASP A 170 -2.38 4.71 -16.45
CA ASP A 170 -3.65 5.24 -15.96
C ASP A 170 -4.44 4.20 -15.13
N GLU A 171 -3.81 3.07 -14.81
CA GLU A 171 -4.39 1.96 -14.05
C GLU A 171 -5.68 1.41 -14.70
N ARG A 172 -5.82 1.53 -16.04
CA ARG A 172 -6.85 0.83 -16.85
C ARG A 172 -6.20 -0.30 -17.64
N TYR A 173 -6.71 -1.52 -17.44
CA TYR A 173 -6.06 -2.71 -17.95
C TYR A 173 -6.86 -3.37 -19.08
N GLU A 174 -6.14 -4.01 -19.98
CA GLU A 174 -6.72 -4.97 -20.94
C GLU A 174 -6.41 -6.40 -20.48
N GLN A 175 -7.45 -7.21 -20.30
CA GLN A 175 -7.36 -8.63 -20.00
C GLN A 175 -6.99 -9.41 -21.27
N ARG A 176 -5.99 -10.29 -21.16
CA ARG A 176 -5.57 -11.23 -22.20
C ARG A 176 -5.41 -12.64 -21.64
N PHE A 177 -5.50 -13.64 -22.51
CA PHE A 177 -5.36 -15.05 -22.15
C PHE A 177 -4.25 -15.72 -22.95
N LEU A 178 -3.27 -16.30 -22.27
CA LEU A 178 -2.18 -17.06 -22.88
C LEU A 178 -2.47 -18.56 -22.75
N ASN A 179 -2.48 -19.28 -23.88
CA ASN A 179 -2.44 -20.73 -23.88
C ASN A 179 -1.01 -21.19 -23.57
N MET A 180 -0.80 -21.78 -22.40
CA MET A 180 0.51 -22.21 -21.93
C MET A 180 1.00 -23.51 -22.60
N GLU A 181 0.16 -24.22 -23.35
CA GLU A 181 0.56 -25.39 -24.14
C GLU A 181 1.14 -24.97 -25.50
N THR A 182 0.57 -23.95 -26.13
CA THR A 182 1.02 -23.45 -27.45
C THR A 182 1.96 -22.26 -27.36
N GLY A 183 1.96 -21.52 -26.25
CA GLY A 183 2.69 -20.26 -26.09
C GLY A 183 2.05 -19.08 -26.83
N ALA A 184 0.82 -19.23 -27.34
CA ALA A 184 0.11 -18.19 -28.08
C ALA A 184 -1.03 -17.59 -27.25
N PHE A 185 -1.24 -16.29 -27.41
CA PHE A 185 -2.43 -15.62 -26.88
C PHE A 185 -3.68 -16.07 -27.64
N LEU A 186 -4.80 -16.17 -26.93
CA LEU A 186 -6.12 -16.28 -27.54
C LEU A 186 -6.50 -14.93 -28.19
N GLU A 187 -7.41 -14.95 -29.16
CA GLU A 187 -7.98 -13.71 -29.74
C GLU A 187 -8.89 -12.96 -28.75
N ASP A 188 -9.30 -13.64 -27.70
CA ASP A 188 -10.21 -13.18 -26.65
C ASP A 188 -9.53 -12.14 -25.74
N THR A 189 -10.14 -10.97 -25.61
CA THR A 189 -9.65 -9.86 -24.76
C THR A 189 -10.80 -9.09 -24.12
N ILE A 190 -10.54 -8.46 -22.97
CA ILE A 190 -11.51 -7.61 -22.26
C ILE A 190 -10.84 -6.26 -21.93
N PRO A 191 -11.21 -5.16 -22.61
CA PRO A 191 -10.59 -3.86 -22.39
C PRO A 191 -11.19 -3.13 -21.18
N ASN A 192 -10.49 -2.11 -20.69
CA ASN A 192 -10.95 -1.15 -19.68
C ASN A 192 -11.44 -1.79 -18.37
N ILE A 193 -10.70 -2.78 -17.88
CA ILE A 193 -10.97 -3.42 -16.59
C ILE A 193 -10.06 -2.86 -15.49
N ALA A 194 -10.43 -3.11 -14.23
CA ALA A 194 -9.52 -2.95 -13.12
C ALA A 194 -8.39 -4.00 -13.20
N ALA A 195 -7.31 -3.81 -12.43
CA ALA A 195 -6.14 -4.69 -12.50
C ALA A 195 -6.45 -6.18 -12.22
N GLY A 196 -7.42 -6.47 -11.34
CA GLY A 196 -7.67 -7.81 -10.81
C GLY A 196 -8.68 -8.64 -11.59
N SER A 197 -8.39 -9.93 -11.76
CA SER A 197 -9.30 -10.94 -12.30
C SER A 197 -8.98 -12.33 -11.78
N PHE A 198 -9.96 -13.24 -11.79
CA PHE A 198 -9.73 -14.64 -11.42
C PHE A 198 -10.61 -15.69 -12.10
N PHE A 199 -10.02 -16.83 -12.43
CA PHE A 199 -10.70 -17.99 -12.99
C PHE A 199 -11.61 -18.70 -11.99
N ILE A 200 -12.77 -19.09 -12.49
CA ILE A 200 -13.72 -20.03 -11.85
C ILE A 200 -13.94 -21.22 -12.78
N ASN A 201 -14.66 -22.26 -12.30
CA ASN A 201 -15.08 -23.42 -13.11
C ASN A 201 -13.98 -23.98 -14.03
N HIS A 202 -12.83 -24.32 -13.43
CA HIS A 202 -11.69 -24.90 -14.16
C HIS A 202 -11.13 -24.05 -15.31
N ALA A 203 -11.24 -22.72 -15.20
CA ALA A 203 -10.82 -21.73 -16.20
C ALA A 203 -11.68 -21.70 -17.46
N GLU A 204 -12.91 -22.22 -17.39
CA GLU A 204 -13.95 -21.99 -18.39
C GLU A 204 -14.53 -20.58 -18.29
N GLN A 205 -14.43 -19.96 -17.11
CA GLN A 205 -14.98 -18.63 -16.85
C GLN A 205 -14.02 -17.76 -16.04
N LEU A 206 -14.06 -16.45 -16.25
CA LEU A 206 -13.26 -15.44 -15.56
C LEU A 206 -14.18 -14.41 -14.87
N ILE A 207 -13.88 -14.07 -13.61
CA ILE A 207 -14.47 -12.93 -12.89
C ILE A 207 -13.53 -11.74 -13.01
N TYR A 208 -14.09 -10.57 -13.32
CA TYR A 208 -13.35 -9.31 -13.41
C TYR A 208 -14.21 -8.12 -13.00
N LEU A 209 -13.56 -6.98 -12.74
CA LEU A 209 -14.18 -5.74 -12.30
C LEU A 209 -14.02 -4.64 -13.35
N VAL A 210 -15.03 -3.78 -13.50
CA VAL A 210 -15.01 -2.62 -14.38
C VAL A 210 -15.08 -1.34 -13.54
N PRO A 211 -14.12 -0.40 -13.69
CA PRO A 211 -14.17 0.91 -13.08
C PRO A 211 -15.11 1.87 -13.81
N ASP A 212 -15.70 2.83 -13.10
CA ASP A 212 -16.47 3.93 -13.67
C ASP A 212 -15.55 5.04 -14.22
N GLU A 213 -16.14 6.18 -14.59
CA GLU A 213 -15.42 7.35 -15.10
C GLU A 213 -14.49 7.96 -14.04
N SER A 214 -14.87 7.88 -12.75
CA SER A 214 -14.07 8.29 -11.58
C SER A 214 -13.04 7.24 -11.15
N TRP A 215 -12.73 6.26 -11.99
CA TRP A 215 -11.76 5.18 -11.73
C TRP A 215 -12.15 4.22 -10.57
N ARG A 216 -13.40 4.26 -10.10
CA ARG A 216 -13.88 3.39 -9.02
C ARG A 216 -14.44 2.08 -9.57
N PRO A 217 -13.93 0.90 -9.15
CA PRO A 217 -14.57 -0.38 -9.45
C PRO A 217 -15.99 -0.42 -8.91
N TRP A 218 -16.96 -0.66 -9.80
CA TRP A 218 -18.39 -0.57 -9.45
C TRP A 218 -19.25 -1.66 -10.09
N ARG A 219 -18.71 -2.43 -11.05
CA ARG A 219 -19.39 -3.58 -11.64
C ARG A 219 -18.49 -4.81 -11.64
N VAL A 220 -19.08 -5.95 -11.34
CA VAL A 220 -18.43 -7.27 -11.42
C VAL A 220 -19.14 -8.13 -12.48
N TYR A 221 -18.36 -8.71 -13.37
CA TYR A 221 -18.82 -9.52 -14.49
C TYR A 221 -18.27 -10.94 -14.42
N VAL A 222 -18.98 -11.87 -15.07
CA VAL A 222 -18.44 -13.19 -15.47
C VAL A 222 -18.37 -13.29 -16.99
N HIS A 223 -17.20 -13.70 -17.46
CA HIS A 223 -16.88 -13.93 -18.86
C HIS A 223 -16.70 -15.42 -19.16
N ASP A 224 -17.27 -15.91 -20.26
CA ASP A 224 -17.10 -17.30 -20.73
C ASP A 224 -15.91 -17.37 -21.70
N VAL A 225 -14.77 -17.87 -21.22
CA VAL A 225 -13.46 -17.77 -21.89
C VAL A 225 -13.47 -18.48 -23.24
N GLY A 226 -13.13 -17.73 -24.29
CA GLY A 226 -13.00 -18.23 -25.67
C GLY A 226 -14.31 -18.60 -26.36
N GLN A 227 -15.48 -18.30 -25.76
CA GLN A 227 -16.79 -18.62 -26.34
C GLN A 227 -17.36 -17.50 -27.22
N GLY A 228 -16.84 -16.27 -27.11
CA GLY A 228 -17.33 -15.12 -27.88
C GLY A 228 -18.77 -14.70 -27.52
N THR A 229 -19.22 -15.03 -26.32
CA THR A 229 -20.52 -14.62 -25.78
C THR A 229 -20.43 -13.28 -25.07
N GLU A 230 -21.56 -12.59 -24.93
CA GLU A 230 -21.62 -11.38 -24.10
C GLU A 230 -21.41 -11.72 -22.62
N ASP A 231 -20.66 -10.86 -21.93
CA ASP A 231 -20.35 -11.03 -20.52
C ASP A 231 -21.56 -10.74 -19.65
N HIS A 232 -21.73 -11.53 -18.59
CA HIS A 232 -22.87 -11.39 -17.69
C HIS A 232 -22.51 -10.52 -16.48
N LEU A 233 -23.26 -9.44 -16.30
CA LEU A 233 -23.17 -8.60 -15.10
C LEU A 233 -23.71 -9.36 -13.89
N ILE A 234 -22.88 -9.57 -12.88
CA ILE A 234 -23.26 -10.24 -11.63
C ILE A 234 -23.83 -9.24 -10.62
N TYR A 235 -23.16 -8.10 -10.45
CA TYR A 235 -23.56 -7.07 -9.50
C TYR A 235 -23.02 -5.70 -9.90
N GLU A 236 -23.79 -4.66 -9.56
CA GLU A 236 -23.48 -3.26 -9.74
C GLU A 236 -23.62 -2.53 -8.40
N GLU A 237 -22.62 -1.75 -8.01
CA GLU A 237 -22.65 -0.89 -6.82
C GLU A 237 -23.01 0.56 -7.22
N PRO A 238 -24.25 0.99 -6.98
CA PRO A 238 -24.71 2.33 -7.38
C PRO A 238 -24.19 3.44 -6.47
N ASP A 239 -23.70 3.12 -5.26
CA ASP A 239 -23.20 4.10 -4.30
C ASP A 239 -21.74 4.46 -4.62
N ASN A 240 -21.51 5.70 -5.05
CA ASN A 240 -20.17 6.18 -5.44
C ASN A 240 -19.19 6.34 -4.26
N THR A 241 -19.66 6.18 -3.02
CA THR A 241 -18.82 6.14 -1.82
C THR A 241 -18.25 4.76 -1.53
N MET A 242 -18.65 3.74 -2.31
CA MET A 242 -18.32 2.34 -2.06
C MET A 242 -17.37 1.78 -3.11
N TRP A 243 -16.32 1.07 -2.65
CA TRP A 243 -15.40 0.34 -3.50
C TRP A 243 -15.88 -1.10 -3.70
N LEU A 244 -16.08 -1.52 -4.95
CA LEU A 244 -16.47 -2.90 -5.27
C LEU A 244 -15.24 -3.81 -5.47
N GLY A 245 -15.20 -4.90 -4.71
CA GLY A 245 -14.24 -5.99 -4.85
C GLY A 245 -14.92 -7.33 -5.14
N ALA A 246 -14.16 -8.25 -5.70
CA ALA A 246 -14.56 -9.64 -5.85
C ALA A 246 -13.37 -10.56 -5.58
N ALA A 247 -13.62 -11.67 -4.88
CA ALA A 247 -12.61 -12.67 -4.59
C ALA A 247 -13.19 -14.08 -4.67
N MET A 248 -12.33 -15.06 -4.96
CA MET A 248 -12.67 -16.47 -4.83
C MET A 248 -12.60 -16.87 -3.35
N SER A 249 -13.66 -17.48 -2.82
CA SER A 249 -13.59 -18.12 -1.49
C SER A 249 -12.49 -19.19 -1.43
N SER A 250 -11.89 -19.35 -0.27
CA SER A 250 -10.84 -20.31 0.09
C SER A 250 -11.23 -21.74 -0.28
N ASP A 251 -12.49 -22.15 -0.06
CA ASP A 251 -13.02 -23.45 -0.48
C ASP A 251 -13.49 -23.52 -1.93
N ARG A 252 -13.44 -22.38 -2.63
CA ARG A 252 -13.81 -22.16 -4.04
C ARG A 252 -15.27 -22.47 -4.34
N SER A 253 -16.12 -22.55 -3.32
CA SER A 253 -17.55 -22.80 -3.47
C SER A 253 -18.30 -21.57 -3.97
N SER A 254 -17.78 -20.38 -3.66
CA SER A 254 -18.45 -19.10 -3.91
C SER A 254 -17.47 -18.03 -4.42
N VAL A 255 -17.97 -17.10 -5.22
CA VAL A 255 -17.38 -15.77 -5.39
C VAL A 255 -17.92 -14.89 -4.26
N VAL A 256 -17.01 -14.24 -3.55
CA VAL A 256 -17.29 -13.28 -2.48
C VAL A 256 -17.22 -11.89 -3.12
N ILE A 257 -18.35 -11.20 -3.18
CA ILE A 257 -18.47 -9.84 -3.71
C ILE A 257 -18.56 -8.90 -2.51
N THR A 258 -17.65 -7.95 -2.42
CA THR A 258 -17.53 -7.03 -1.30
C THR A 258 -17.72 -5.61 -1.78
N SER A 259 -18.73 -4.92 -1.27
CA SER A 259 -18.88 -3.48 -1.42
C SER A 259 -18.47 -2.86 -0.08
N SER A 260 -17.40 -2.08 -0.06
CA SER A 260 -16.82 -1.59 1.20
C SER A 260 -16.29 -0.18 1.10
N ASN A 261 -16.28 0.47 2.24
CA ASN A 261 -15.49 1.64 2.53
C ASN A 261 -14.82 1.41 3.92
N SER A 262 -14.02 2.35 4.40
CA SER A 262 -13.41 2.39 5.73
C SER A 262 -14.39 2.46 6.90
N GLU A 263 -15.71 2.60 6.72
CA GLU A 263 -16.67 2.67 7.82
C GLU A 263 -17.61 1.47 7.89
N TYR A 264 -17.92 0.86 6.76
CA TYR A 264 -18.78 -0.31 6.70
C TYR A 264 -18.53 -1.14 5.45
N THR A 265 -18.98 -2.39 5.52
CA THR A 265 -18.86 -3.37 4.46
C THR A 265 -20.20 -4.04 4.22
N GLU A 266 -20.41 -4.49 2.98
CA GLU A 266 -21.52 -5.32 2.57
C GLU A 266 -20.98 -6.46 1.70
N VAL A 267 -21.24 -7.71 2.12
CA VAL A 267 -20.75 -8.92 1.45
C VAL A 267 -21.90 -9.71 0.86
N ARG A 268 -21.76 -10.07 -0.42
CA ARG A 268 -22.63 -11.01 -1.13
C ARG A 268 -21.85 -12.26 -1.52
N LEU A 269 -22.52 -13.42 -1.49
CA LEU A 269 -21.98 -14.68 -1.97
C LEU A 269 -22.74 -15.15 -3.20
N ILE A 270 -22.02 -15.53 -4.26
CA ILE A 270 -22.61 -16.21 -5.41
C ILE A 270 -21.91 -17.57 -5.62
N PRO A 271 -22.65 -18.69 -5.70
CA PRO A 271 -22.05 -20.00 -5.93
C PRO A 271 -21.25 -20.05 -7.23
N THR A 272 -20.04 -20.60 -7.22
CA THR A 272 -19.21 -20.70 -8.43
C THR A 272 -19.85 -21.58 -9.50
N ARG A 273 -20.70 -22.54 -9.12
CA ARG A 273 -21.43 -23.41 -10.05
C ARG A 273 -22.58 -22.71 -10.77
N GLU A 274 -23.07 -21.60 -10.21
CA GLU A 274 -24.19 -20.81 -10.77
C GLU A 274 -23.80 -19.32 -10.76
N PRO A 275 -22.71 -18.94 -11.45
CA PRO A 275 -22.13 -17.59 -11.33
C PRO A 275 -22.93 -16.52 -12.08
N LYS A 276 -24.03 -16.90 -12.74
CA LYS A 276 -24.99 -16.02 -13.43
C LYS A 276 -26.33 -15.93 -12.68
N GLY A 277 -26.38 -16.42 -11.44
CA GLY A 277 -27.52 -16.31 -10.54
C GLY A 277 -27.49 -15.03 -9.70
N GLU A 278 -28.50 -14.87 -8.85
CA GLU A 278 -28.59 -13.73 -7.92
C GLU A 278 -27.65 -13.93 -6.70
N PRO A 279 -26.74 -12.99 -6.40
CA PRO A 279 -25.90 -13.08 -5.21
C PRO A 279 -26.71 -12.98 -3.91
N THR A 280 -26.36 -13.81 -2.91
CA THR A 280 -26.97 -13.79 -1.58
C THR A 280 -26.28 -12.77 -0.68
N LEU A 281 -27.01 -11.76 -0.22
CA LEU A 281 -26.54 -10.76 0.75
C LEU A 281 -26.38 -11.37 2.15
N LEU A 282 -25.27 -11.06 2.83
CA LEU A 282 -25.02 -11.53 4.19
C LEU A 282 -25.48 -10.52 5.26
N ILE A 283 -24.84 -9.35 5.33
CA ILE A 283 -25.18 -8.28 6.26
C ILE A 283 -25.25 -6.99 5.42
N PRO A 284 -26.37 -6.23 5.46
CA PRO A 284 -26.54 -5.05 4.62
C PRO A 284 -25.66 -3.89 5.10
N LYS A 285 -25.30 -2.96 4.19
CA LYS A 285 -24.55 -1.75 4.57
C LYS A 285 -25.22 -0.88 5.63
N SER A 286 -26.56 -0.94 5.73
CA SER A 286 -27.34 -0.24 6.78
C SER A 286 -27.04 -0.73 8.19
N ALA A 287 -26.34 -1.86 8.34
CA ALA A 287 -25.81 -2.34 9.61
C ALA A 287 -24.71 -1.41 10.18
N GLY A 288 -23.98 -0.68 9.32
CA GLY A 288 -22.92 0.24 9.74
C GLY A 288 -21.75 -0.45 10.44
N ILE A 289 -21.33 -1.62 9.94
CA ILE A 289 -20.20 -2.40 10.49
C ILE A 289 -19.21 -2.77 9.39
N GLU A 290 -17.93 -2.82 9.71
CA GLU A 290 -16.92 -3.46 8.88
C GLU A 290 -16.92 -4.97 9.16
N TYR A 291 -16.96 -5.78 8.10
CA TYR A 291 -16.82 -7.21 8.25
C TYR A 291 -16.28 -7.91 7.00
N TYR A 292 -15.59 -9.02 7.24
CA TYR A 292 -15.18 -9.99 6.23
C TYR A 292 -15.84 -11.32 6.54
N ALA A 293 -16.37 -11.99 5.52
CA ALA A 293 -17.06 -13.26 5.69
C ALA A 293 -16.52 -14.29 4.69
N GLU A 294 -16.15 -15.45 5.22
CA GLU A 294 -15.57 -16.54 4.45
C GLU A 294 -16.46 -17.79 4.58
N PRO A 295 -17.02 -18.32 3.47
CA PRO A 295 -17.76 -19.56 3.53
C PRO A 295 -16.83 -20.75 3.79
N LEU A 296 -17.27 -21.65 4.66
CA LEU A 296 -16.56 -22.89 4.96
C LEU A 296 -17.52 -24.04 5.23
N ASN A 297 -17.10 -25.23 4.84
CA ASN A 297 -17.78 -26.46 5.25
C ASN A 297 -17.24 -26.93 6.62
N ILE A 298 -18.14 -27.10 7.58
CA ILE A 298 -17.88 -27.70 8.89
C ILE A 298 -18.81 -28.90 9.04
N ALA A 299 -18.24 -30.09 9.18
CA ALA A 299 -18.99 -31.34 9.39
C ALA A 299 -20.08 -31.62 8.33
N GLY A 300 -19.87 -31.21 7.08
CA GLY A 300 -20.82 -31.41 5.98
C GLY A 300 -21.82 -30.27 5.80
N GLU A 301 -21.82 -29.28 6.70
CA GLU A 301 -22.75 -28.14 6.69
C GLU A 301 -22.01 -26.83 6.35
N GLN A 302 -22.67 -25.96 5.59
CA GLN A 302 -22.13 -24.65 5.23
C GLN A 302 -22.24 -23.68 6.41
N HIS A 303 -21.13 -23.02 6.71
CA HIS A 303 -20.98 -22.02 7.75
C HIS A 303 -20.22 -20.81 7.18
N LEU A 304 -20.16 -19.74 7.98
CA LEU A 304 -19.37 -18.55 7.73
C LEU A 304 -18.38 -18.37 8.87
N LEU A 305 -17.15 -17.99 8.54
CA LEU A 305 -16.20 -17.41 9.48
C LEU A 305 -16.22 -15.90 9.22
N ILE A 306 -16.61 -15.14 10.23
CA ILE A 306 -16.84 -13.70 10.11
C ILE A 306 -15.88 -12.97 11.04
N GLN A 307 -15.05 -12.09 10.49
CA GLN A 307 -14.35 -11.06 11.24
C GLN A 307 -15.20 -9.79 11.17
N HIS A 308 -15.57 -9.18 12.29
CA HIS A 308 -16.44 -8.00 12.30
C HIS A 308 -16.04 -7.02 13.39
N ASP A 309 -16.47 -5.76 13.29
CA ASP A 309 -16.29 -4.73 14.32
C ASP A 309 -17.55 -4.43 15.16
N TYR A 310 -18.67 -5.14 14.94
CA TYR A 310 -19.90 -4.97 15.73
C TYR A 310 -19.66 -5.09 17.24
N ASN A 311 -19.73 -3.97 17.97
CA ASN A 311 -19.37 -3.85 19.40
C ASN A 311 -17.96 -4.37 19.74
N ALA A 312 -17.05 -4.34 18.76
CA ALA A 312 -15.73 -4.94 18.82
C ALA A 312 -14.77 -4.11 17.95
N LEU A 313 -14.40 -2.91 18.39
CA LEU A 313 -13.66 -1.94 17.56
C LEU A 313 -12.38 -2.50 16.94
N ASN A 314 -11.63 -3.33 17.66
CA ASN A 314 -10.43 -4.03 17.16
C ASN A 314 -10.71 -5.39 16.48
N SER A 315 -11.96 -5.58 16.08
CA SER A 315 -12.56 -6.78 15.52
C SER A 315 -12.68 -7.97 16.47
N GLU A 316 -13.69 -8.80 16.21
CA GLU A 316 -13.91 -10.12 16.78
C GLU A 316 -14.00 -11.15 15.63
N LEU A 317 -13.59 -12.40 15.87
CA LEU A 317 -13.73 -13.49 14.91
C LEU A 317 -14.77 -14.48 15.40
N VAL A 318 -15.80 -14.78 14.61
CA VAL A 318 -16.93 -15.63 14.99
C VAL A 318 -17.28 -16.65 13.90
N LEU A 319 -17.82 -17.80 14.31
CA LEU A 319 -18.51 -18.74 13.43
C LEU A 319 -20.00 -18.41 13.42
N ALA A 320 -20.61 -18.42 12.23
CA ALA A 320 -22.03 -18.24 12.03
C ALA A 320 -22.57 -19.26 11.02
N ASP A 321 -23.87 -19.52 11.08
CA ASP A 321 -24.65 -20.09 9.98
C ASP A 321 -25.11 -18.96 9.03
N MET A 322 -25.76 -19.29 7.91
CA MET A 322 -26.26 -18.26 7.00
C MET A 322 -27.30 -17.34 7.69
N PRO A 323 -27.33 -16.04 7.34
CA PRO A 323 -28.36 -15.12 7.82
C PRO A 323 -29.72 -15.53 7.27
N ARG A 324 -30.78 -15.27 8.03
CA ARG A 324 -32.16 -15.53 7.60
C ARG A 324 -32.74 -14.28 6.93
N GLU A 325 -33.62 -14.48 5.97
CA GLU A 325 -34.29 -13.36 5.30
C GLU A 325 -35.05 -12.50 6.32
N GLY A 326 -34.80 -11.19 6.29
CA GLY A 326 -35.42 -10.21 7.20
C GLY A 326 -34.87 -10.20 8.63
N GLU A 327 -33.84 -10.97 8.95
CA GLU A 327 -33.19 -10.98 10.27
C GLU A 327 -32.38 -9.70 10.48
N SER A 328 -32.56 -9.06 11.64
CA SER A 328 -31.74 -7.91 12.02
C SER A 328 -30.32 -8.34 12.40
N LEU A 329 -29.37 -7.39 12.36
CA LEU A 329 -27.99 -7.66 12.80
C LEU A 329 -27.95 -8.17 14.25
N GLU A 330 -28.75 -7.59 15.14
CA GLU A 330 -28.78 -7.99 16.55
C GLU A 330 -29.27 -9.43 16.72
N GLU A 331 -30.34 -9.82 16.02
CA GLU A 331 -30.85 -11.20 16.02
C GLU A 331 -29.83 -12.18 15.42
N TYR A 332 -29.16 -11.79 14.33
CA TYR A 332 -28.15 -12.63 13.70
C TYR A 332 -26.93 -12.81 14.63
N ALA A 333 -26.46 -11.73 15.25
CA ALA A 333 -25.32 -11.74 16.16
C ALA A 333 -25.54 -12.60 17.41
N GLN A 334 -26.80 -12.79 17.85
CA GLN A 334 -27.11 -13.72 18.94
C GLN A 334 -26.78 -15.20 18.62
N ARG A 335 -26.68 -15.55 17.33
CA ARG A 335 -26.33 -16.91 16.88
C ARG A 335 -24.82 -17.10 16.67
N TRP A 336 -24.04 -16.02 16.70
CA TRP A 336 -22.60 -16.06 16.49
C TRP A 336 -21.88 -16.81 17.61
N VAL A 337 -20.91 -17.64 17.19
CA VAL A 337 -20.09 -18.43 18.09
C VAL A 337 -18.67 -17.88 18.08
N PRO A 338 -18.21 -17.21 19.14
CA PRO A 338 -16.91 -16.56 19.16
C PRO A 338 -15.76 -17.56 18.99
N VAL A 339 -14.81 -17.24 18.12
CA VAL A 339 -13.54 -17.95 17.89
C VAL A 339 -12.40 -17.19 18.56
N ILE A 340 -12.28 -15.88 18.30
CA ILE A 340 -11.39 -14.95 19.00
C ILE A 340 -12.26 -13.80 19.48
N ARG A 341 -12.19 -13.47 20.78
CA ARG A 341 -12.90 -12.33 21.39
C ARG A 341 -12.17 -11.01 21.09
N HIS A 342 -12.93 -9.92 21.03
CA HIS A 342 -12.41 -8.56 20.99
C HIS A 342 -11.41 -8.27 22.13
N SER A 343 -10.39 -7.47 21.82
CA SER A 343 -9.41 -6.91 22.75
C SER A 343 -9.16 -5.44 22.46
N GLU A 344 -9.08 -4.60 23.49
CA GLU A 344 -8.74 -3.18 23.33
C GLU A 344 -7.28 -2.96 22.88
N HIS A 345 -6.43 -3.98 22.96
CA HIS A 345 -4.99 -3.87 22.67
C HIS A 345 -4.52 -4.67 21.46
N VAL A 346 -5.39 -5.50 20.87
CA VAL A 346 -5.04 -6.38 19.76
C VAL A 346 -6.04 -6.20 18.64
N ARG A 347 -5.59 -5.67 17.49
CA ARG A 347 -6.38 -5.54 16.27
C ARG A 347 -6.25 -6.81 15.44
N LEU A 348 -7.37 -7.46 15.13
CA LEU A 348 -7.38 -8.51 14.10
C LEU A 348 -7.32 -7.83 12.73
N GLU A 349 -6.36 -8.21 11.91
CA GLU A 349 -6.14 -7.60 10.58
C GLU A 349 -6.66 -8.50 9.45
N GLY A 350 -6.78 -9.81 9.69
CA GLY A 350 -7.32 -10.73 8.69
C GLY A 350 -7.18 -12.18 9.09
N PHE A 351 -7.74 -13.07 8.27
CA PHE A 351 -7.58 -14.51 8.41
C PHE A 351 -7.55 -15.22 7.06
N THR A 352 -7.03 -16.44 7.05
CA THR A 352 -7.00 -17.34 5.89
C THR A 352 -6.84 -18.79 6.34
N PHE A 353 -6.76 -19.72 5.40
CA PHE A 353 -6.72 -21.16 5.67
C PHE A 353 -5.59 -21.87 4.95
N THR A 354 -4.98 -22.82 5.66
CA THR A 354 -4.34 -23.97 5.05
C THR A 354 -5.32 -25.16 5.05
N ALA A 355 -4.92 -26.29 4.47
CA ALA A 355 -5.65 -27.55 4.58
C ALA A 355 -5.88 -27.97 6.04
N THR A 356 -5.01 -27.56 6.94
CA THR A 356 -4.97 -28.07 8.32
C THR A 356 -5.22 -27.01 9.38
N HIS A 357 -5.01 -25.72 9.09
CA HIS A 357 -5.04 -24.64 10.08
C HIS A 357 -5.82 -23.41 9.60
N LEU A 358 -6.54 -22.78 10.54
CA LEU A 358 -6.91 -21.37 10.47
C LEU A 358 -5.66 -20.54 10.78
N VAL A 359 -5.39 -19.53 9.97
CA VAL A 359 -4.30 -18.58 10.14
C VAL A 359 -4.92 -17.21 10.34
N VAL A 360 -4.49 -16.50 11.38
CA VAL A 360 -4.98 -15.17 11.75
C VAL A 360 -3.79 -14.22 11.78
N THR A 361 -3.94 -13.08 11.13
CA THR A 361 -3.01 -11.95 11.23
C THR A 361 -3.58 -10.97 12.25
N ALA A 362 -2.77 -10.58 13.22
CA ALA A 362 -3.17 -9.61 14.23
C ALA A 362 -2.00 -8.74 14.64
N ARG A 363 -2.32 -7.54 15.10
CA ARG A 363 -1.38 -6.51 15.49
C ARG A 363 -1.52 -6.17 16.95
N ALA A 364 -0.38 -6.00 17.61
CA ALA A 364 -0.27 -5.46 18.96
C ALA A 364 1.08 -4.74 19.07
N ASP A 365 1.14 -3.69 19.88
CA ASP A 365 2.38 -2.94 20.12
C ASP A 365 3.10 -2.59 18.81
N THR A 366 2.42 -1.91 17.87
CA THR A 366 2.94 -1.46 16.57
C THR A 366 3.44 -2.52 15.58
N THR A 367 3.34 -3.83 15.87
CA THR A 367 3.82 -4.89 14.95
C THR A 367 2.73 -5.88 14.57
N THR A 368 2.78 -6.34 13.32
CA THR A 368 1.90 -7.39 12.79
C THR A 368 2.52 -8.78 12.97
N ARG A 369 1.70 -9.72 13.46
CA ARG A 369 2.06 -11.10 13.79
C ARG A 369 1.09 -12.11 13.21
N ILE A 370 1.50 -13.39 13.20
CA ILE A 370 0.71 -14.51 12.67
C ILE A 370 0.43 -15.52 13.78
N PHE A 371 -0.84 -15.88 13.93
CA PHE A 371 -1.34 -16.88 14.86
C PHE A 371 -2.01 -18.01 14.09
N LEU A 372 -1.84 -19.25 14.52
CA LEU A 372 -2.42 -20.43 13.88
C LEU A 372 -3.23 -21.25 14.86
N ALA A 373 -4.34 -21.81 14.40
CA ALA A 373 -5.10 -22.80 15.15
C ALA A 373 -5.47 -23.99 14.25
N PRO A 374 -5.37 -25.24 14.74
CA PRO A 374 -5.82 -26.41 13.99
C PRO A 374 -7.28 -26.28 13.58
N ARG A 375 -7.56 -26.42 12.27
CA ARG A 375 -8.90 -26.21 11.69
C ARG A 375 -9.93 -27.21 12.25
N GLU A 376 -9.50 -28.40 12.66
CA GLU A 376 -10.35 -29.40 13.30
C GLU A 376 -10.98 -28.94 14.64
N GLN A 377 -10.46 -27.86 15.23
CA GLN A 377 -11.02 -27.25 16.42
C GLN A 377 -12.29 -26.43 16.12
N LEU A 378 -12.51 -25.97 14.88
CA LEU A 378 -13.70 -25.19 14.50
C LEU A 378 -15.03 -25.97 14.69
N PRO A 379 -15.17 -27.25 14.29
CA PRO A 379 -16.35 -28.05 14.64
C PRO A 379 -16.58 -28.24 16.14
N ILE A 380 -15.50 -28.27 16.94
CA ILE A 380 -15.61 -28.36 18.40
C ILE A 380 -16.11 -27.02 18.95
N GLN A 381 -15.55 -25.92 18.44
CA GLN A 381 -15.91 -24.56 18.78
C GLN A 381 -17.39 -24.29 18.51
N TRP A 382 -17.87 -24.62 17.31
CA TRP A 382 -19.27 -24.51 16.91
C TRP A 382 -20.21 -25.24 17.89
N ARG A 383 -19.90 -26.48 18.26
CA ARG A 383 -20.71 -27.27 19.21
C ARG A 383 -20.69 -26.71 20.63
N ARG A 384 -19.56 -26.16 21.08
CA ARG A 384 -19.40 -25.61 22.43
C ARG A 384 -20.07 -24.25 22.62
N ARG A 385 -20.27 -23.48 21.56
CA ARG A 385 -20.89 -22.13 21.58
C ARG A 385 -20.15 -21.10 22.47
N ARG A 386 -18.88 -21.35 22.86
CA ARG A 386 -18.04 -20.47 23.73
C ARG A 386 -16.56 -20.62 23.37
N PRO A 387 -15.69 -19.59 23.45
CA PRO A 387 -14.37 -19.52 22.79
C PRO A 387 -13.28 -20.45 23.36
N ALA A 388 -13.62 -21.40 24.24
CA ALA A 388 -12.67 -22.31 24.88
C ALA A 388 -12.30 -23.54 24.03
N GLY A 389 -12.71 -23.58 22.76
CA GLY A 389 -12.45 -24.70 21.84
C GLY A 389 -11.23 -24.51 20.95
N VAL A 390 -10.74 -23.29 20.76
CA VAL A 390 -9.68 -22.96 19.81
C VAL A 390 -8.44 -22.46 20.54
N THR A 391 -7.29 -23.08 20.27
CA THR A 391 -5.99 -22.68 20.83
C THR A 391 -5.11 -22.17 19.70
N PHE A 392 -4.66 -20.93 19.84
CA PHE A 392 -3.77 -20.29 18.88
C PHE A 392 -2.31 -20.43 19.32
N MET A 393 -1.43 -20.58 18.33
CA MET A 393 0.02 -20.64 18.50
C MET A 393 0.72 -19.72 17.49
N GLU A 394 1.84 -19.15 17.90
CA GLU A 394 2.73 -18.41 17.00
C GLU A 394 3.82 -19.34 16.45
N PRO A 395 4.26 -19.14 15.21
CA PRO A 395 5.48 -19.79 14.71
C PRO A 395 6.69 -19.39 15.57
N ALA A 396 7.47 -20.37 16.01
CA ALA A 396 8.73 -20.10 16.71
C ALA A 396 9.81 -19.57 15.74
N GLY A 397 10.78 -18.81 16.25
CA GLY A 397 11.95 -18.32 15.49
C GLY A 397 11.87 -16.87 15.02
N PHE A 398 10.88 -16.10 15.50
CA PHE A 398 10.73 -14.67 15.27
C PHE A 398 11.03 -13.91 16.56
N ASP A 399 12.32 -13.74 16.88
CA ASP A 399 12.77 -13.30 18.20
C ASP A 399 13.03 -11.78 18.32
N GLU A 400 13.00 -11.03 17.21
CA GLU A 400 13.15 -9.57 17.26
C GLU A 400 11.89 -8.90 17.85
N GLU A 401 12.03 -7.74 18.50
CA GLU A 401 10.87 -6.99 19.01
C GLU A 401 10.14 -6.25 17.87
N LEU A 402 10.92 -5.59 17.00
CA LEU A 402 10.44 -4.77 15.89
C LEU A 402 10.52 -5.53 14.57
N TYR A 403 9.61 -6.47 14.37
CA TYR A 403 9.51 -7.24 13.13
C TYR A 403 8.11 -7.18 12.55
N THR A 404 8.00 -7.63 11.31
CA THR A 404 6.74 -7.88 10.62
C THR A 404 6.74 -9.30 10.10
N ALA A 405 5.75 -10.08 10.50
CA ALA A 405 5.47 -11.38 9.89
C ALA A 405 4.14 -11.31 9.14
N SER A 406 4.14 -11.61 7.85
CA SER A 406 2.94 -11.57 7.00
C SER A 406 2.74 -12.85 6.20
N VAL A 407 1.48 -13.20 5.96
CA VAL A 407 1.12 -14.33 5.12
C VAL A 407 1.33 -13.95 3.66
N LEU A 408 2.32 -14.55 3.00
CA LEU A 408 2.49 -14.38 1.55
C LEU A 408 1.56 -15.28 0.75
N ARG A 409 1.29 -16.49 1.26
CA ARG A 409 0.37 -17.43 0.64
C ARG A 409 -0.12 -18.46 1.64
N ALA A 410 -1.43 -18.64 1.68
CA ALA A 410 -2.10 -19.78 2.27
C ALA A 410 -3.15 -20.26 1.27
N GLU A 411 -3.26 -21.57 1.11
CA GLU A 411 -4.26 -22.17 0.24
C GLU A 411 -5.01 -23.22 1.04
N ASN A 412 -6.33 -23.20 0.95
CA ASN A 412 -7.22 -24.08 1.72
C ASN A 412 -7.00 -25.59 1.48
N TYR A 413 -6.23 -25.96 0.46
CA TYR A 413 -5.85 -27.33 0.11
C TYR A 413 -4.36 -27.62 0.30
N SER A 414 -3.55 -26.60 0.62
CA SER A 414 -2.11 -26.74 0.88
C SER A 414 -1.87 -26.99 2.37
N PRO A 415 -1.01 -27.93 2.75
CA PRO A 415 -0.58 -28.08 4.14
C PRO A 415 0.45 -27.01 4.56
N VAL A 416 0.98 -26.25 3.59
CA VAL A 416 2.04 -25.26 3.81
C VAL A 416 1.45 -23.86 3.88
N LEU A 417 1.93 -23.10 4.87
CA LEU A 417 1.79 -21.65 4.97
C LEU A 417 3.10 -20.99 4.53
N ARG A 418 3.04 -20.06 3.58
CA ARG A 418 4.21 -19.25 3.20
C ARG A 418 4.21 -17.92 3.94
N ILE A 419 5.26 -17.68 4.70
CA ILE A 419 5.42 -16.51 5.58
C ILE A 419 6.54 -15.62 5.03
N ALA A 420 6.29 -14.32 4.95
CA ALA A 420 7.34 -13.31 4.89
C ALA A 420 7.67 -12.85 6.31
N TYR A 421 8.96 -12.68 6.58
CA TYR A 421 9.46 -12.08 7.80
C TYR A 421 10.47 -11.00 7.43
N THR A 422 10.43 -9.86 8.10
CA THR A 422 11.39 -8.77 7.92
C THR A 422 11.43 -7.92 9.18
N SER A 423 12.49 -7.14 9.36
CA SER A 423 12.61 -6.11 10.38
C SER A 423 13.38 -4.93 9.82
N TYR A 424 13.62 -3.88 10.60
CA TYR A 424 14.54 -2.82 10.17
C TYR A 424 15.98 -3.33 9.94
N LEU A 425 16.37 -4.46 10.56
CA LEU A 425 17.74 -4.99 10.55
C LEU A 425 17.86 -6.37 9.87
N THR A 426 16.75 -7.02 9.54
CA THR A 426 16.75 -8.33 8.91
C THR A 426 16.15 -8.20 7.51
N PRO A 427 16.95 -8.40 6.44
CA PRO A 427 16.45 -8.46 5.08
C PRO A 427 15.30 -9.46 4.94
N ARG A 428 14.40 -9.19 4.01
CA ARG A 428 13.20 -10.02 3.83
C ARG A 428 13.54 -11.51 3.72
N ARG A 429 12.94 -12.30 4.60
CA ARG A 429 12.99 -13.76 4.60
C ARG A 429 11.66 -14.33 4.14
N VAL A 430 11.72 -15.42 3.39
CA VAL A 430 10.57 -16.21 2.98
C VAL A 430 10.72 -17.60 3.55
N TYR A 431 9.73 -18.01 4.32
CA TYR A 431 9.65 -19.32 4.96
C TYR A 431 8.49 -20.13 4.40
N ASP A 432 8.70 -21.43 4.25
CA ASP A 432 7.60 -22.39 4.22
C ASP A 432 7.44 -22.94 5.64
N TYR A 433 6.24 -22.78 6.21
CA TYR A 433 5.88 -23.31 7.51
C TYR A 433 4.88 -24.46 7.34
N PHE A 434 5.18 -25.59 7.96
CA PHE A 434 4.32 -26.77 8.03
C PHE A 434 3.71 -26.83 9.43
N PRO A 435 2.47 -26.34 9.62
CA PRO A 435 1.93 -26.15 10.97
C PRO A 435 1.78 -27.43 11.78
N MET A 436 1.45 -28.55 11.13
CA MET A 436 1.27 -29.85 11.79
C MET A 436 2.57 -30.37 12.44
N SER A 437 3.70 -30.27 11.75
CA SER A 437 5.01 -30.68 12.27
C SER A 437 5.77 -29.54 12.95
N GLN A 438 5.20 -28.33 12.93
CA GLN A 438 5.83 -27.08 13.36
C GLN A 438 7.19 -26.82 12.68
N THR A 439 7.39 -27.35 11.48
CA THR A 439 8.65 -27.20 10.76
C THR A 439 8.67 -25.88 10.01
N LEU A 440 9.62 -25.01 10.36
CA LEU A 440 9.87 -23.75 9.69
C LEU A 440 11.12 -23.86 8.81
N LEU A 441 10.96 -23.76 7.49
CA LEU A 441 12.04 -23.90 6.52
C LEU A 441 12.32 -22.55 5.84
N LEU A 442 13.49 -21.98 6.08
CA LEU A 442 13.95 -20.80 5.35
C LEU A 442 14.16 -21.19 3.88
N ARG A 443 13.39 -20.58 2.98
CA ARG A 443 13.51 -20.79 1.53
C ARG A 443 14.38 -19.75 0.87
N ARG A 444 14.31 -18.52 1.36
CA ARG A 444 15.10 -17.40 0.84
C ARG A 444 15.27 -16.34 1.90
N GLU A 445 16.47 -15.81 2.01
CA GLU A 445 16.75 -14.49 2.56
C GLU A 445 17.16 -13.60 1.39
N THR A 446 16.58 -12.42 1.26
CA THR A 446 16.98 -11.46 0.22
C THR A 446 18.43 -11.06 0.46
N PRO A 447 19.36 -11.37 -0.45
CA PRO A 447 20.76 -11.04 -0.25
C PRO A 447 20.97 -9.54 -0.33
N VAL A 448 21.77 -9.01 0.59
CA VAL A 448 22.25 -7.63 0.57
C VAL A 448 23.75 -7.67 0.32
N LEU A 449 24.14 -7.28 -0.90
CA LEU A 449 25.53 -7.25 -1.34
C LEU A 449 26.28 -6.07 -0.69
N GLY A 450 27.58 -5.94 -0.96
CA GLY A 450 28.36 -4.79 -0.48
C GLY A 450 28.74 -4.85 1.00
N GLY A 451 28.69 -6.03 1.63
CA GLY A 451 29.21 -6.25 2.99
C GLY A 451 28.25 -5.84 4.10
N TYR A 452 26.94 -5.78 3.84
CA TYR A 452 25.92 -5.56 4.86
C TYR A 452 26.11 -6.50 6.06
N ASN A 453 26.06 -5.93 7.26
CA ASN A 453 26.07 -6.67 8.51
C ASN A 453 25.05 -6.04 9.46
N ARG A 454 24.08 -6.85 9.91
CA ARG A 454 23.04 -6.43 10.86
C ARG A 454 23.60 -5.77 12.12
N GLU A 455 24.77 -6.22 12.58
CA GLU A 455 25.39 -5.72 13.81
C GLU A 455 25.90 -4.29 13.71
N ASN A 456 25.99 -3.75 12.49
CA ASN A 456 26.36 -2.36 12.23
C ASN A 456 25.21 -1.37 12.52
N TYR A 457 24.00 -1.86 12.81
CA TYR A 457 22.81 -1.03 12.96
C TYR A 457 22.07 -1.38 14.25
N ARG A 458 21.28 -0.43 14.73
CA ARG A 458 20.38 -0.59 15.87
C ARG A 458 19.01 -0.04 15.49
N ALA A 459 17.97 -0.72 15.98
CA ALA A 459 16.59 -0.29 15.88
C ALA A 459 15.92 -0.52 17.24
N TYR A 460 15.22 0.48 17.75
CA TYR A 460 14.48 0.38 19.00
C TYR A 460 13.24 1.27 18.98
N ARG A 461 12.28 0.96 19.86
CA ARG A 461 11.08 1.76 20.07
C ARG A 461 11.29 2.76 21.20
N ASP A 462 10.79 3.97 21.00
CA ASP A 462 10.64 4.99 22.05
C ASP A 462 9.21 5.57 21.96
N TRP A 463 8.81 6.39 22.93
CA TRP A 463 7.47 6.95 23.03
C TRP A 463 7.53 8.45 23.25
N ALA A 464 7.05 9.22 22.28
CA ALA A 464 6.99 10.68 22.35
C ALA A 464 5.65 11.11 22.97
N PRO A 465 5.65 11.98 23.99
CA PRO A 465 4.40 12.53 24.52
C PRO A 465 3.83 13.58 23.55
N ALA A 466 2.57 13.43 23.15
CA ALA A 466 1.78 14.46 22.52
C ALA A 466 1.26 15.46 23.56
N GLU A 467 0.82 16.64 23.12
CA GLU A 467 0.29 17.70 23.99
C GLU A 467 -0.89 17.24 24.87
N ASP A 468 -1.73 16.34 24.34
CA ASP A 468 -2.88 15.76 25.06
C ASP A 468 -2.52 14.60 26.02
N GLY A 469 -1.22 14.28 26.14
CA GLY A 469 -0.70 13.20 26.99
C GLY A 469 -0.68 11.83 26.32
N THR A 470 -1.16 11.70 25.08
CA THR A 470 -1.05 10.45 24.31
C THR A 470 0.43 10.14 24.05
N LEU A 471 0.84 8.89 24.27
CA LEU A 471 2.20 8.45 23.93
C LEU A 471 2.23 7.94 22.49
N ILE A 472 2.88 8.70 21.61
CA ILE A 472 3.08 8.36 20.20
C ILE A 472 4.29 7.43 20.07
N PRO A 473 4.12 6.19 19.61
CA PRO A 473 5.27 5.32 19.38
C PRO A 473 6.15 5.88 18.26
N ILE A 474 7.46 5.75 18.43
CA ILE A 474 8.45 6.03 17.39
C ILE A 474 9.41 4.86 17.25
N SER A 475 9.80 4.56 16.00
CA SER A 475 10.90 3.62 15.72
C SER A 475 12.14 4.42 15.34
N VAL A 476 13.24 4.24 16.08
CA VAL A 476 14.51 4.93 15.86
C VAL A 476 15.52 3.93 15.29
N ILE A 477 16.06 4.24 14.11
CA ILE A 477 17.03 3.40 13.39
C ILE A 477 18.31 4.19 13.14
N HIS A 478 19.45 3.62 13.51
CA HIS A 478 20.74 4.29 13.35
C HIS A 478 21.92 3.30 13.24
N ARG A 479 23.07 3.83 12.85
CA ARG A 479 24.36 3.13 12.88
C ARG A 479 24.78 2.84 14.33
N ALA A 480 25.18 1.60 14.61
CA ALA A 480 25.52 1.12 15.95
C ALA A 480 26.77 1.77 16.54
N ASP A 481 27.66 2.29 15.70
CA ASP A 481 28.92 2.96 16.06
C ASP A 481 28.78 4.49 16.20
N LEU A 482 27.58 5.04 16.08
CA LEU A 482 27.36 6.46 16.37
C LEU A 482 27.56 6.76 17.85
N ASP A 483 28.30 7.85 18.11
CA ASP A 483 28.39 8.45 19.42
C ASP A 483 27.09 9.20 19.74
N MET A 484 26.16 8.52 20.39
CA MET A 484 24.83 9.05 20.75
C MET A 484 24.89 10.16 21.83
N SER A 485 26.09 10.57 22.28
CA SER A 485 26.27 11.75 23.12
C SER A 485 26.48 13.04 22.30
N LYS A 486 26.59 12.93 20.98
CA LYS A 486 26.74 14.05 20.05
C LYS A 486 25.52 14.20 19.15
N PRO A 487 25.19 15.43 18.72
CA PRO A 487 24.06 15.67 17.83
C PRO A 487 24.36 15.20 16.40
N HIS A 488 23.42 14.46 15.82
CA HIS A 488 23.43 13.92 14.46
C HIS A 488 22.22 14.44 13.68
N PRO A 489 22.32 14.56 12.34
CA PRO A 489 21.17 14.91 11.52
C PRO A 489 20.10 13.82 11.62
N VAL A 490 18.84 14.22 11.55
CA VAL A 490 17.68 13.32 11.66
C VAL A 490 16.81 13.43 10.42
N LEU A 491 16.34 12.30 9.92
CA LEU A 491 15.27 12.24 8.93
C LEU A 491 14.05 11.57 9.55
N GLN A 492 12.97 12.35 9.70
CA GLN A 492 11.70 11.90 10.26
C GLN A 492 10.70 11.58 9.14
N TYR A 493 10.05 10.43 9.20
CA TYR A 493 9.01 10.02 8.25
C TYR A 493 7.68 9.76 8.94
N GLY A 494 6.57 10.05 8.24
CA GLY A 494 5.21 9.77 8.71
C GLY A 494 4.17 9.68 7.57
N TYR A 495 3.02 9.08 7.89
CA TYR A 495 1.90 8.89 6.96
C TYR A 495 0.54 9.25 7.60
N GLY A 496 0.07 8.46 8.57
CA GLY A 496 -1.03 8.84 9.46
C GLY A 496 -2.43 8.93 8.84
N SER A 497 -2.79 8.06 7.89
CA SER A 497 -4.13 8.03 7.27
C SER A 497 -4.57 6.60 6.93
N TYR A 498 -5.88 6.38 6.77
CA TYR A 498 -6.51 5.14 6.29
C TYR A 498 -6.23 3.87 7.12
N GLU A 499 -5.89 4.00 8.41
CA GLU A 499 -5.43 2.88 9.25
C GLU A 499 -4.13 2.21 8.74
N SER A 500 -3.44 2.82 7.78
CA SER A 500 -2.20 2.29 7.22
C SER A 500 -1.07 2.39 8.24
N SER A 501 -0.45 1.25 8.56
CA SER A 501 0.61 1.15 9.57
C SER A 501 2.00 1.16 8.95
N MET A 502 2.93 1.95 9.51
CA MET A 502 4.31 2.02 9.04
C MET A 502 5.17 0.92 9.67
N ASP A 503 4.92 -0.31 9.24
CA ASP A 503 5.52 -1.52 9.83
C ASP A 503 7.05 -1.64 9.71
N PRO A 504 7.70 -2.38 10.64
CA PRO A 504 9.12 -2.69 10.52
C PRO A 504 9.45 -3.45 9.24
N MET A 505 10.19 -2.80 8.33
CA MET A 505 10.61 -3.38 7.05
C MET A 505 12.04 -2.97 6.68
N PHE A 506 12.82 -3.94 6.23
CA PHE A 506 14.17 -3.70 5.74
C PHE A 506 14.18 -2.91 4.43
N SER A 507 14.99 -1.86 4.36
CA SER A 507 15.14 -1.00 3.18
C SER A 507 16.61 -0.87 2.79
N ILE A 508 16.99 -1.42 1.63
CA ILE A 508 18.34 -1.26 1.08
C ILE A 508 18.69 0.23 0.88
N PRO A 509 17.81 1.08 0.31
CA PRO A 509 18.10 2.51 0.20
C PRO A 509 18.34 3.18 1.54
N MET A 510 17.60 2.82 2.59
CA MET A 510 17.77 3.45 3.92
C MET A 510 19.21 3.31 4.44
N LEU A 511 19.93 2.24 4.06
CA LEU A 511 21.35 2.10 4.42
C LEU A 511 22.22 3.27 3.94
N SER A 512 21.89 3.90 2.80
CA SER A 512 22.60 5.10 2.31
C SER A 512 22.40 6.33 3.20
N ILE A 513 21.29 6.40 3.93
CA ILE A 513 21.04 7.44 4.95
C ILE A 513 21.83 7.08 6.21
N LEU A 514 21.67 5.85 6.70
CA LEU A 514 22.27 5.40 7.96
C LEU A 514 23.80 5.43 7.90
N ASP A 515 24.40 4.94 6.82
CA ASP A 515 25.86 4.87 6.65
C ASP A 515 26.52 6.26 6.61
N ARG A 516 25.75 7.33 6.40
CA ARG A 516 26.19 8.73 6.47
C ARG A 516 25.99 9.36 7.86
N GLY A 517 25.64 8.54 8.84
CA GLY A 517 25.43 8.97 10.23
C GLY A 517 24.12 9.71 10.48
N VAL A 518 23.18 9.66 9.54
CA VAL A 518 21.84 10.22 9.73
C VAL A 518 20.98 9.22 10.49
N ILE A 519 20.27 9.70 11.51
CA ILE A 519 19.32 8.90 12.29
C ILE A 519 17.98 8.94 11.58
N TYR A 520 17.39 7.77 11.32
CA TYR A 520 16.09 7.65 10.68
C TYR A 520 15.03 7.39 11.75
N VAL A 521 13.96 8.19 11.76
CA VAL A 521 12.88 8.06 12.74
C VAL A 521 11.53 7.93 12.04
N LEU A 522 10.78 6.88 12.39
CA LEU A 522 9.41 6.68 11.96
C LEU A 522 8.46 7.14 13.08
N ALA A 523 7.55 8.05 12.76
CA ALA A 523 6.51 8.52 13.68
C ALA A 523 5.20 7.77 13.43
N HIS A 524 4.79 6.93 14.39
CA HIS A 524 3.55 6.13 14.32
C HIS A 524 2.34 6.94 14.81
N ILE A 525 2.11 8.08 14.16
CA ILE A 525 1.11 9.10 14.51
C ILE A 525 -0.34 8.62 14.34
N ARG A 526 -1.28 9.26 15.04
CA ARG A 526 -2.72 8.95 14.90
C ARG A 526 -3.21 9.13 13.48
N GLY A 527 -4.21 8.33 13.10
CA GLY A 527 -4.66 8.14 11.71
C GLY A 527 -4.01 6.94 11.03
N GLY A 528 -2.85 6.48 11.52
CA GLY A 528 -2.32 5.15 11.21
C GLY A 528 -3.04 4.05 11.99
N GLY A 529 -2.68 2.79 11.74
CA GLY A 529 -3.27 1.61 12.38
C GLY A 529 -2.46 1.04 13.54
N GLU A 530 -1.34 1.67 13.93
CA GLU A 530 -0.31 0.99 14.70
C GLU A 530 -0.75 0.46 16.06
N MET A 531 -1.68 1.15 16.70
CA MET A 531 -2.25 0.82 18.00
C MET A 531 -3.70 0.29 17.89
N GLY A 532 -4.09 -0.16 16.71
CA GLY A 532 -5.44 -0.63 16.41
C GLY A 532 -6.39 0.48 15.99
N ARG A 533 -7.67 0.12 15.87
CA ARG A 533 -8.67 0.91 15.15
C ARG A 533 -8.99 2.25 15.80
N SER A 534 -8.90 2.34 17.13
CA SER A 534 -9.05 3.62 17.84
C SER A 534 -7.95 4.62 17.47
N TRP A 535 -6.75 4.16 17.13
CA TRP A 535 -5.64 5.02 16.72
C TRP A 535 -5.95 5.74 15.40
N TYR A 536 -6.57 5.02 14.47
CA TYR A 536 -7.05 5.54 13.20
C TYR A 536 -8.22 6.52 13.39
N GLN A 537 -9.24 6.13 14.15
CA GLN A 537 -10.42 6.99 14.40
C GLN A 537 -10.05 8.33 15.05
N ASN A 538 -8.98 8.36 15.87
CA ASN A 538 -8.46 9.57 16.49
C ASN A 538 -7.51 10.38 15.59
N GLY A 539 -7.40 10.07 14.30
CA GLY A 539 -6.65 10.85 13.31
C GLY A 539 -7.35 10.89 11.96
N LYS A 540 -8.68 10.97 11.99
CA LYS A 540 -9.62 10.90 10.86
C LYS A 540 -10.74 11.94 11.04
N LYS A 541 -11.38 12.42 9.96
CA LYS A 541 -12.49 13.40 9.99
C LYS A 541 -12.19 14.60 10.92
N LEU A 542 -13.07 14.91 11.87
CA LEU A 542 -12.92 16.02 12.82
C LEU A 542 -11.84 15.79 13.89
N ALA A 543 -11.15 14.64 13.88
CA ALA A 543 -9.94 14.39 14.66
C ALA A 543 -8.66 14.50 13.82
N LYS A 544 -8.73 14.81 12.52
CA LYS A 544 -7.58 14.72 11.62
C LYS A 544 -6.38 15.56 12.04
N LYS A 545 -6.60 16.69 12.72
CA LYS A 545 -5.51 17.54 13.20
C LYS A 545 -4.55 16.84 14.15
N ASN A 546 -5.00 15.81 14.87
CA ASN A 546 -4.15 15.00 15.74
C ASN A 546 -2.98 14.40 14.96
N THR A 547 -3.19 13.96 13.72
CA THR A 547 -2.13 13.46 12.84
C THR A 547 -0.99 14.48 12.69
N PHE A 548 -1.33 15.76 12.48
CA PHE A 548 -0.35 16.81 12.25
C PHE A 548 0.34 17.24 13.54
N THR A 549 -0.42 17.40 14.63
CA THR A 549 0.14 17.81 15.93
C THR A 549 1.01 16.71 16.52
N ASP A 550 0.62 15.43 16.42
CA ASP A 550 1.45 14.30 16.86
C ASP A 550 2.81 14.30 16.17
N PHE A 551 2.84 14.59 14.86
CA PHE A 551 4.10 14.62 14.12
C PHE A 551 5.02 15.76 14.58
N VAL A 552 4.45 16.93 14.87
CA VAL A 552 5.16 18.11 15.41
C VAL A 552 5.65 17.85 16.84
N ASP A 553 4.85 17.18 17.66
CA ASP A 553 5.21 16.80 19.03
C ASP A 553 6.34 15.77 19.02
N VAL A 554 6.27 14.78 18.13
CA VAL A 554 7.37 13.84 17.88
C VAL A 554 8.64 14.57 17.47
N THR A 555 8.57 15.53 16.55
CA THR A 555 9.74 16.34 16.16
C THR A 555 10.32 17.10 17.34
N SER A 556 9.47 17.67 18.19
CA SER A 556 9.89 18.40 19.40
C SER A 556 10.56 17.47 20.41
N TYR A 557 10.02 16.27 20.60
CA TYR A 557 10.60 15.24 21.45
C TYR A 557 11.97 14.78 20.95
N ILE A 558 12.12 14.58 19.64
CA ILE A 558 13.37 14.23 18.99
C ILE A 558 14.41 15.34 19.17
N ALA A 559 14.05 16.59 18.89
CA ALA A 559 14.95 17.74 19.02
C ALA A 559 15.51 17.91 20.45
N ALA A 560 14.76 17.47 21.47
CA ALA A 560 15.22 17.49 22.86
C ALA A 560 16.20 16.35 23.22
N LYS A 561 16.42 15.38 22.33
CA LYS A 561 17.36 14.27 22.56
C LYS A 561 18.80 14.72 22.37
N PRO A 562 19.75 14.26 23.20
CA PRO A 562 21.15 14.65 23.09
C PRO A 562 21.83 14.20 21.78
N TRP A 563 21.27 13.20 21.13
CA TRP A 563 21.78 12.66 19.87
C TRP A 563 21.21 13.37 18.63
N ALA A 564 20.20 14.24 18.76
CA ALA A 564 19.59 14.93 17.63
C ALA A 564 20.18 16.33 17.48
N ASP A 565 20.48 16.71 16.24
CA ASP A 565 20.77 18.10 15.89
C ASP A 565 19.47 18.81 15.49
N GLU A 566 18.96 19.67 16.37
CA GLU A 566 17.69 20.39 16.15
C GLU A 566 17.69 21.24 14.86
N ALA A 567 18.86 21.70 14.40
CA ALA A 567 18.99 22.51 13.19
C ALA A 567 19.08 21.65 11.92
N ARG A 568 19.20 20.32 12.05
CA ARG A 568 19.34 19.36 10.95
C ARG A 568 18.31 18.23 11.06
N ILE A 569 17.05 18.60 11.25
CA ILE A 569 15.92 17.69 11.15
C ILE A 569 15.23 17.88 9.79
N GLY A 570 15.15 16.82 8.99
CA GLY A 570 14.36 16.78 7.76
C GLY A 570 13.08 15.97 7.96
N CYS A 571 12.03 16.28 7.21
CA CYS A 571 10.80 15.51 7.17
C CYS A 571 10.48 14.99 5.76
N TYR A 572 9.83 13.82 5.72
CA TYR A 572 9.45 13.14 4.49
C TYR A 572 8.10 12.42 4.64
N GLY A 573 7.25 12.53 3.63
CA GLY A 573 5.96 11.84 3.55
C GLY A 573 5.43 11.85 2.11
N GLY A 574 4.54 10.91 1.77
CA GLY A 574 3.96 10.84 0.43
C GLY A 574 2.48 10.48 0.37
N SER A 575 1.79 10.83 -0.71
CA SER A 575 0.33 10.70 -0.86
C SER A 575 -0.39 11.46 0.28
N ALA A 576 -1.19 10.81 1.12
CA ALA A 576 -1.74 11.40 2.34
C ALA A 576 -0.66 11.78 3.39
N GLY A 577 0.52 11.13 3.35
CA GLY A 577 1.70 11.63 4.06
C GLY A 577 2.23 12.96 3.51
N GLY A 578 1.88 13.31 2.27
CA GLY A 578 2.13 14.63 1.68
C GLY A 578 1.16 15.70 2.18
N LEU A 579 -0.10 15.34 2.46
CA LEU A 579 -1.03 16.19 3.23
C LEU A 579 -0.43 16.51 4.60
N LEU A 580 0.07 15.48 5.29
CA LEU A 580 0.79 15.64 6.56
C LEU A 580 1.96 16.63 6.41
N MET A 581 2.83 16.45 5.41
CA MET A 581 3.97 17.36 5.19
C MET A 581 3.51 18.80 5.02
N GLY A 582 2.55 19.05 4.12
CA GLY A 582 2.03 20.40 3.87
C GLY A 582 1.41 21.05 5.11
N ALA A 583 0.61 20.31 5.87
CA ALA A 583 -0.04 20.80 7.08
C ALA A 583 0.97 21.11 8.19
N VAL A 584 1.94 20.21 8.41
CA VAL A 584 3.01 20.38 9.41
C VAL A 584 3.89 21.58 9.10
N LEU A 585 4.22 21.82 7.83
CA LEU A 585 4.96 23.01 7.40
C LEU A 585 4.18 24.30 7.62
N ASN A 586 2.85 24.27 7.53
CA ASN A 586 2.03 25.42 7.91
C ASN A 586 1.97 25.61 9.42
N LEU A 587 2.01 24.54 10.22
CA LEU A 587 1.98 24.60 11.69
C LEU A 587 3.31 25.06 12.30
N ALA A 588 4.42 24.39 11.98
CA ALA A 588 5.72 24.56 12.62
C ALA A 588 6.89 24.45 11.63
N PRO A 589 6.96 25.32 10.60
CA PRO A 589 8.01 25.26 9.58
C PRO A 589 9.42 25.42 10.17
N GLU A 590 9.56 26.12 11.30
CA GLU A 590 10.83 26.37 11.98
C GLU A 590 11.51 25.12 12.56
N LYS A 591 10.77 24.01 12.68
CA LYS A 591 11.30 22.74 13.23
C LYS A 591 12.08 21.91 12.22
N TYR A 592 12.07 22.30 10.95
CA TYR A 592 12.64 21.52 9.87
C TYR A 592 13.67 22.33 9.09
N ALA A 593 14.71 21.66 8.61
CA ALA A 593 15.68 22.20 7.66
C ALA A 593 15.29 21.87 6.22
N ALA A 594 14.66 20.71 6.01
CA ALA A 594 14.23 20.22 4.70
C ALA A 594 12.92 19.43 4.80
N CYS A 595 12.10 19.51 3.76
CA CYS A 595 10.89 18.73 3.61
C CYS A 595 10.79 18.18 2.18
N LEU A 596 10.58 16.88 2.04
CA LEU A 596 10.21 16.26 0.77
C LEU A 596 8.78 15.74 0.85
N ALA A 597 7.93 16.20 -0.05
CA ALA A 597 6.52 15.81 -0.14
C ALA A 597 6.31 15.06 -1.47
N ALA A 598 6.18 13.74 -1.42
CA ALA A 598 6.02 12.89 -2.60
C ALA A 598 4.55 12.71 -2.96
N VAL A 599 4.17 12.90 -4.23
CA VAL A 599 2.79 12.89 -4.76
C VAL A 599 1.78 13.48 -3.76
N PRO A 600 1.98 14.73 -3.30
CA PRO A 600 1.39 15.16 -2.03
C PRO A 600 -0.02 15.72 -2.20
N PHE A 601 -0.97 15.21 -1.39
CA PHE A 601 -2.37 15.67 -1.34
C PHE A 601 -2.48 17.02 -0.61
N VAL A 602 -2.27 18.13 -1.32
CA VAL A 602 -2.02 19.47 -0.73
C VAL A 602 -3.10 20.50 -1.04
N ASP A 603 -4.02 20.19 -1.96
CA ASP A 603 -5.20 20.99 -2.26
C ASP A 603 -6.49 20.25 -1.84
N ALA A 604 -6.42 19.66 -0.65
CA ALA A 604 -7.38 18.68 -0.18
C ALA A 604 -8.83 19.16 -0.20
N LEU A 605 -9.10 20.40 0.23
CA LEU A 605 -10.47 20.92 0.25
C LEU A 605 -11.04 21.11 -1.17
N THR A 606 -10.26 21.64 -2.11
CA THR A 606 -10.72 21.82 -3.49
C THR A 606 -11.01 20.48 -4.15
N THR A 607 -10.11 19.50 -3.98
CA THR A 607 -10.28 18.15 -4.52
C THR A 607 -11.51 17.44 -3.94
N ILE A 608 -11.69 17.42 -2.62
CA ILE A 608 -12.78 16.67 -1.97
C ILE A 608 -14.18 17.27 -2.21
N LEU A 609 -14.25 18.53 -2.66
CA LEU A 609 -15.51 19.16 -3.06
C LEU A 609 -15.99 18.72 -4.46
N ASP A 610 -15.17 18.02 -5.23
CA ASP A 610 -15.52 17.52 -6.56
C ASP A 610 -15.67 15.98 -6.54
N PRO A 611 -16.90 15.45 -6.46
CA PRO A 611 -17.15 14.01 -6.39
C PRO A 611 -16.86 13.27 -7.70
N GLU A 612 -16.68 13.98 -8.81
CA GLU A 612 -16.40 13.38 -10.12
C GLU A 612 -14.91 13.05 -10.29
N LEU A 613 -14.04 13.65 -9.45
CA LEU A 613 -12.62 13.31 -9.43
C LEU A 613 -12.42 11.91 -8.85
N PRO A 614 -11.40 11.17 -9.35
CA PRO A 614 -11.04 9.89 -8.76
C PRO A 614 -10.86 9.97 -7.25
N LEU A 615 -11.33 8.93 -6.56
CA LEU A 615 -11.28 8.77 -5.09
C LEU A 615 -12.14 9.72 -4.26
N SER A 616 -12.41 10.96 -4.71
CA SER A 616 -12.94 12.04 -3.86
C SER A 616 -14.22 11.69 -3.10
N ALA A 617 -15.23 11.12 -3.76
CA ALA A 617 -16.47 10.71 -3.10
C ALA A 617 -16.25 9.58 -2.08
N MET A 618 -15.35 8.64 -2.39
CA MET A 618 -14.98 7.56 -1.45
C MET A 618 -14.23 8.11 -0.25
N GLU A 619 -13.41 9.14 -0.42
CA GLU A 619 -12.62 9.73 0.66
C GLU A 619 -13.41 10.62 1.62
N TRP A 620 -14.70 10.89 1.40
CA TRP A 620 -15.55 11.55 2.39
C TRP A 620 -15.63 10.79 3.70
N GLU A 621 -15.40 9.48 3.68
CA GLU A 621 -15.27 8.74 4.90
C GLU A 621 -13.98 9.05 5.65
N GLU A 622 -12.87 9.37 4.98
CA GLU A 622 -11.58 9.67 5.61
C GLU A 622 -11.57 11.09 6.16
N TRP A 623 -11.99 12.06 5.34
CA TRP A 623 -11.88 13.49 5.64
C TRP A 623 -13.17 14.11 6.18
N GLY A 624 -14.32 13.49 5.89
CA GLY A 624 -15.65 14.06 6.02
C GLY A 624 -16.20 14.54 4.67
N ASN A 625 -17.52 14.79 4.58
CA ASN A 625 -18.16 15.36 3.39
C ASN A 625 -18.33 16.90 3.54
N PRO A 626 -17.42 17.73 2.98
CA PRO A 626 -17.51 19.18 3.08
C PRO A 626 -18.57 19.81 2.15
N ILE A 627 -19.16 19.04 1.22
CA ILE A 627 -20.25 19.54 0.36
C ILE A 627 -21.52 19.69 1.19
N GLU A 628 -21.82 18.67 2.00
CA GLU A 628 -23.07 18.61 2.78
C GLU A 628 -22.94 19.25 4.16
N ASP A 629 -21.76 19.20 4.78
CA ASP A 629 -21.55 19.63 6.16
C ASP A 629 -20.63 20.88 6.26
N PRO A 630 -21.17 22.05 6.69
CA PRO A 630 -20.36 23.25 6.88
C PRO A 630 -19.34 23.16 8.02
N GLU A 631 -19.54 22.30 9.03
CA GLU A 631 -18.54 22.05 10.08
C GLU A 631 -17.34 21.30 9.50
N VAL A 632 -17.59 20.25 8.71
CA VAL A 632 -16.53 19.51 7.99
C VAL A 632 -15.79 20.45 7.04
N TYR A 633 -16.52 21.26 6.25
CA TYR A 633 -15.91 22.24 5.37
C TYR A 633 -14.96 23.18 6.12
N ALA A 634 -15.41 23.78 7.22
CA ALA A 634 -14.60 24.70 8.02
C ALA A 634 -13.39 23.98 8.65
N TYR A 635 -13.58 22.73 9.10
CA TYR A 635 -12.51 21.93 9.68
C TYR A 635 -11.43 21.58 8.65
N MET A 636 -11.81 21.06 7.48
CA MET A 636 -10.89 20.77 6.37
C MET A 636 -10.17 22.04 5.89
N LYS A 637 -10.89 23.14 5.73
CA LYS A 637 -10.33 24.45 5.35
C LYS A 637 -9.22 24.88 6.31
N SER A 638 -9.33 24.56 7.60
CA SER A 638 -8.36 24.99 8.60
C SER A 638 -7.03 24.23 8.62
N TYR A 639 -6.87 23.18 7.81
CA TYR A 639 -5.61 22.45 7.70
C TYR A 639 -5.13 22.20 6.25
N THR A 640 -5.98 22.37 5.24
CA THR A 640 -5.59 22.11 3.84
C THR A 640 -4.34 22.92 3.45
N PRO A 641 -3.25 22.28 2.99
CA PRO A 641 -1.95 22.95 2.89
C PRO A 641 -1.95 24.19 1.98
N TYR A 642 -2.57 24.10 0.81
CA TYR A 642 -2.60 25.15 -0.21
C TYR A 642 -3.24 26.46 0.29
N GLU A 643 -4.29 26.39 1.12
CA GLU A 643 -5.01 27.57 1.61
C GLU A 643 -4.45 28.14 2.92
N ASN A 644 -3.52 27.43 3.58
CA ASN A 644 -3.01 27.79 4.91
C ASN A 644 -1.53 28.20 4.92
N ILE A 645 -0.97 28.54 3.76
CA ILE A 645 0.39 29.07 3.64
C ILE A 645 0.49 30.39 4.40
N ARG A 646 1.60 30.59 5.13
CA ARG A 646 1.85 31.79 5.94
C ARG A 646 3.06 32.57 5.43
N PRO A 647 3.11 33.91 5.61
CA PRO A 647 4.27 34.73 5.25
C PRO A 647 5.37 34.64 6.33
N VAL A 648 5.88 33.44 6.54
CA VAL A 648 7.00 33.14 7.46
C VAL A 648 8.09 32.38 6.70
N ARG A 649 9.22 32.12 7.35
CA ARG A 649 10.30 31.33 6.75
C ARG A 649 9.93 29.85 6.72
N TYR A 650 10.02 29.23 5.55
CA TYR A 650 9.84 27.79 5.35
C TYR A 650 11.21 27.10 5.14
N PRO A 651 11.31 25.78 5.38
CA PRO A 651 12.51 25.00 5.07
C PRO A 651 12.74 24.87 3.56
N ALA A 652 13.80 24.18 3.15
CA ALA A 652 13.90 23.71 1.78
C ALA A 652 12.76 22.72 1.48
N ILE A 653 11.99 22.95 0.42
CA ILE A 653 10.84 22.12 0.05
C ILE A 653 11.02 21.57 -1.36
N ALA A 654 10.78 20.26 -1.52
CA ALA A 654 10.57 19.64 -2.82
C ALA A 654 9.22 18.91 -2.84
N ALA A 655 8.35 19.31 -3.76
CA ALA A 655 7.17 18.55 -4.14
C ALA A 655 7.53 17.65 -5.34
N VAL A 656 7.38 16.34 -5.18
CA VAL A 656 7.66 15.35 -6.24
C VAL A 656 6.34 14.82 -6.77
N THR A 657 6.12 14.78 -8.08
CA THR A 657 4.86 14.29 -8.66
C THR A 657 5.06 13.70 -10.06
N SER A 658 3.99 13.16 -10.64
CA SER A 658 3.97 12.74 -12.05
C SER A 658 2.71 13.22 -12.77
N LEU A 659 2.80 13.46 -14.08
CA LEU A 659 1.71 14.03 -14.89
C LEU A 659 0.47 13.11 -14.95
N HIS A 660 0.66 11.80 -14.98
CA HIS A 660 -0.42 10.82 -15.12
C HIS A 660 -0.84 10.19 -13.78
N ASP A 661 -0.48 10.80 -12.65
CA ASP A 661 -0.98 10.37 -11.33
C ASP A 661 -2.51 10.54 -11.26
N THR A 662 -3.22 9.43 -11.07
CA THR A 662 -4.68 9.36 -10.97
C THR A 662 -5.19 9.35 -9.53
N ARG A 663 -4.31 9.26 -8.53
CA ARG A 663 -4.68 9.24 -7.11
C ARG A 663 -4.51 10.60 -6.45
N VAL A 664 -3.40 11.29 -6.74
CA VAL A 664 -3.17 12.68 -6.37
C VAL A 664 -2.79 13.44 -7.63
N LEU A 665 -3.69 14.28 -8.12
CA LEU A 665 -3.51 14.93 -9.41
C LEU A 665 -2.30 15.88 -9.37
N TYR A 666 -1.49 15.89 -10.43
CA TYR A 666 -0.29 16.74 -10.54
C TYR A 666 -0.56 18.24 -10.25
N VAL A 667 -1.80 18.68 -10.48
CA VAL A 667 -2.21 20.06 -10.30
C VAL A 667 -2.09 20.50 -8.84
N GLU A 668 -2.28 19.59 -7.87
CA GLU A 668 -2.20 19.94 -6.45
C GLU A 668 -0.79 20.42 -6.05
N PRO A 669 0.29 19.62 -6.22
CA PRO A 669 1.64 20.08 -5.94
C PRO A 669 2.08 21.25 -6.82
N ALA A 670 1.60 21.34 -8.08
CA ALA A 670 1.93 22.47 -8.96
C ALA A 670 1.37 23.80 -8.43
N LYS A 671 0.09 23.83 -8.02
CA LYS A 671 -0.55 24.99 -7.38
C LYS A 671 0.13 25.33 -6.06
N TRP A 672 0.44 24.33 -5.25
CA TRP A 672 1.06 24.51 -3.95
C TRP A 672 2.45 25.14 -4.04
N VAL A 673 3.32 24.66 -4.94
CA VAL A 673 4.66 25.26 -5.16
C VAL A 673 4.56 26.70 -5.67
N ALA A 674 3.61 26.99 -6.58
CA ALA A 674 3.37 28.33 -7.08
C ALA A 674 2.96 29.29 -5.95
N ALA A 675 2.00 28.90 -5.11
CA ALA A 675 1.54 29.70 -3.98
C ALA A 675 2.59 29.85 -2.88
N LEU A 676 3.38 28.81 -2.59
CA LEU A 676 4.49 28.91 -1.63
C LEU A 676 5.49 29.98 -2.08
N ARG A 677 5.96 29.94 -3.34
CA ARG A 677 6.90 30.93 -3.88
C ARG A 677 6.38 32.37 -3.81
N GLU A 678 5.07 32.56 -3.87
CA GLU A 678 4.45 33.87 -3.75
C GLU A 678 4.38 34.36 -2.29
N GLN A 679 3.95 33.49 -1.38
CA GLN A 679 3.43 33.92 -0.08
C GLN A 679 4.44 33.82 1.06
N ILE A 680 5.41 32.91 0.98
CA ILE A 680 6.38 32.70 2.07
C ILE A 680 7.38 33.85 2.17
N ASP A 681 8.11 33.92 3.28
CA ASP A 681 9.19 34.88 3.44
C ASP A 681 10.21 34.73 2.30
N PRO A 682 10.54 35.80 1.55
CA PRO A 682 11.49 35.74 0.44
C PRO A 682 12.92 35.28 0.80
N SER A 683 13.26 35.21 2.09
CA SER A 683 14.52 34.64 2.59
C SER A 683 14.48 33.11 2.76
N SER A 684 13.31 32.48 2.55
CA SER A 684 13.17 31.03 2.50
C SER A 684 13.91 30.46 1.28
N PRO A 685 14.42 29.22 1.35
CA PRO A 685 14.84 28.51 0.16
C PRO A 685 13.69 28.41 -0.84
N VAL A 686 13.98 28.52 -2.14
CA VAL A 686 12.94 28.46 -3.18
C VAL A 686 12.33 27.05 -3.24
N PRO A 687 11.01 26.89 -3.04
CA PRO A 687 10.32 25.61 -3.19
C PRO A 687 10.46 25.03 -4.61
N LEU A 688 10.66 23.72 -4.71
CA LEU A 688 10.89 23.03 -5.99
C LEU A 688 9.72 22.12 -6.36
N LEU A 689 9.43 22.03 -7.66
CA LEU A 689 8.51 21.05 -8.24
C LEU A 689 9.30 20.08 -9.14
N LYS A 690 9.52 18.86 -8.66
CA LYS A 690 10.04 17.76 -9.47
C LYS A 690 8.86 17.01 -10.08
N ILE A 691 8.66 17.14 -11.39
CA ILE A 691 7.60 16.43 -12.11
C ILE A 691 8.17 15.47 -13.15
N ASP A 692 7.71 14.21 -13.11
CA ASP A 692 7.88 13.26 -14.22
C ASP A 692 6.73 13.43 -15.22
N MET A 693 7.06 13.70 -16.49
CA MET A 693 6.08 13.91 -17.55
C MET A 693 5.50 12.60 -18.12
N SER A 694 5.96 11.43 -17.67
CA SER A 694 5.60 10.11 -18.19
C SER A 694 5.09 9.11 -17.14
N GLY A 695 5.39 9.33 -15.86
CA GLY A 695 4.99 8.42 -14.76
C GLY A 695 3.55 8.59 -14.27
N GLY A 696 3.09 7.61 -13.50
CA GLY A 696 1.83 7.64 -12.73
C GLY A 696 2.09 7.83 -11.22
N HIS A 697 1.16 7.39 -10.36
CA HIS A 697 1.30 7.55 -8.90
C HIS A 697 2.56 6.91 -8.30
N GLY A 698 3.01 5.80 -8.91
CA GLY A 698 4.23 5.09 -8.53
C GLY A 698 5.53 5.64 -9.12
N GLY A 699 5.49 6.76 -9.86
CA GLY A 699 6.60 7.28 -10.65
C GLY A 699 6.80 6.55 -11.97
N GLY A 700 8.02 6.62 -12.52
CA GLY A 700 8.37 5.95 -13.76
C GLY A 700 8.50 4.42 -13.62
N SER A 701 8.23 3.69 -14.69
CA SER A 701 8.28 2.21 -14.68
C SER A 701 9.72 1.67 -14.68
N GLY A 702 9.90 0.52 -14.02
CA GLY A 702 11.17 -0.21 -14.00
C GLY A 702 12.05 0.08 -12.77
N ARG A 703 12.77 -0.95 -12.31
CA ARG A 703 13.54 -0.89 -11.04
C ARG A 703 14.65 0.16 -11.02
N TYR A 704 15.31 0.42 -12.16
CA TYR A 704 16.43 1.36 -12.22
C TYR A 704 15.94 2.81 -12.12
N THR A 705 14.79 3.10 -12.75
CA THR A 705 14.09 4.38 -12.63
C THR A 705 13.74 4.66 -11.17
N ARG A 706 13.13 3.68 -10.49
CA ARG A 706 12.83 3.79 -9.06
C ARG A 706 14.06 4.07 -8.19
N TRP A 707 15.21 3.44 -8.46
CA TRP A 707 16.43 3.73 -7.70
C TRP A 707 16.98 5.13 -7.97
N ARG A 708 16.81 5.66 -9.19
CA ARG A 708 17.18 7.04 -9.52
C ARG A 708 16.28 8.05 -8.81
N GLU A 709 14.99 7.77 -8.72
CA GLU A 709 14.03 8.60 -7.97
C GLU A 709 14.37 8.63 -6.48
N ILE A 710 14.57 7.46 -5.86
CA ILE A 710 14.98 7.39 -4.44
C ILE A 710 16.32 8.11 -4.21
N ALA A 711 17.29 7.96 -5.12
CA ALA A 711 18.56 8.66 -5.02
C ALA A 711 18.40 10.18 -5.13
N TRP A 712 17.47 10.66 -5.94
CA TRP A 712 17.13 12.08 -6.01
C TRP A 712 16.52 12.57 -4.70
N ASP A 713 15.52 11.85 -4.17
CA ASP A 713 14.83 12.21 -2.94
C ASP A 713 15.80 12.30 -1.76
N TYR A 714 16.67 11.29 -1.61
CA TYR A 714 17.66 11.27 -0.54
C TYR A 714 18.75 12.31 -0.74
N ALA A 715 19.22 12.55 -1.96
CA ALA A 715 20.21 13.59 -2.20
C ALA A 715 19.66 14.99 -1.86
N PHE A 716 18.40 15.28 -2.20
CA PHE A 716 17.76 16.53 -1.85
C PHE A 716 17.70 16.72 -0.32
N LEU A 717 17.20 15.69 0.40
CA LEU A 717 17.10 15.74 1.86
C LEU A 717 18.49 15.87 2.51
N LEU A 718 19.43 14.97 2.17
CA LEU A 718 20.76 14.91 2.77
C LEU A 718 21.58 16.19 2.51
N SER A 719 21.55 16.73 1.29
CA SER A 719 22.25 17.99 0.98
C SER A 719 21.74 19.17 1.82
N ASN A 720 20.42 19.28 2.01
CA ASN A 720 19.83 20.32 2.85
C ASN A 720 20.02 20.07 4.36
N LEU A 721 20.38 18.85 4.76
CA LEU A 721 20.86 18.52 6.11
C LEU A 721 22.39 18.67 6.25
N GLY A 722 23.09 19.17 5.22
CA GLY A 722 24.55 19.32 5.23
C GLY A 722 25.32 18.00 5.19
N VAL A 723 24.70 16.94 4.66
CA VAL A 723 25.30 15.60 4.51
C VAL A 723 25.53 15.35 3.02
N THR A 724 26.70 15.72 2.52
CA THR A 724 27.00 15.73 1.07
C THR A 724 27.97 14.63 0.61
N GLU A 725 28.52 13.83 1.53
CA GLU A 725 29.43 12.70 1.26
C GLU A 725 28.80 11.38 1.71
#